data_AF-A0A815C3Y8-F1
#
_entry.id   AF-A0A815C3Y8-F1
#
_cell.length_a   1.000
_cell.length_b   1.000
_cell.length_c   1.000
_cell.angle_alpha   90.00
_cell.angle_beta   90.00
_cell.angle_gamma   90.00
#
_symmetry.space_group_name_H-M   'P 1'
#
loop_
_entity.id
_entity.type
_entity.pdbx_description
1 polymer ?
#
loop_
_entity_poly.entity_id
_entity_poly.type
_entity_poly.pdbx_seq_one_letter_code
_entity_poly.pdbx_strand_id
1 'polypeptide(L)'
;MKSASYWFIAIMVLIQWSHIDGIMFSVSMYGAFPNDNIDDTFAVQSAINNAIANGPNNIVVFQSGTYNFTSPISIYNAVNLTVMGQGMQQTLLVGNSPVAMLKPLNCRGVTITSLTIDFDPLPFTAGYVVNVSTSYLDVQVVPPHRADIDRQVRAILRYNPVMMRPASGSNTYEIYQTPPSNVYTSLVSNGILRIPLTSPTKFVIGDPVIARYYSVKNAIDAQDITDLNIQSITIYTAWAVGIMALRIKGTNIIDYHVIPRTGRWMSTSVDCMHIGDSRDYINIVNSKCEAQGDDGLNVHAFYFTVTEIINSTALVIKEFNFPDVLNVGVGTRLEFSRSQQQFTVYTTAIVAFSYINGPNTRVFVFTSPINVSVGDWASVADAPALTIRNFTVANNRARGVLVKTRNVHITHSLFNGTSGPAVLFEPSLYWHESVAAHNVTLGQNIYINCNEGIAKEKGVISFAPNPRQSIPIFTDIVIESSTFLFGSYSEGLIQGNNADADRNFFLSDLHTLYTNCKHVLNYTAEHNEFRDYNLPSIGPLMICGVVRAGTTLLYNLLACDPNCRAPLYTDMYVEVVPPIARSDSIGQKRRIDLLNSSQQKIEEDQHILRQAGYLPLFACISPDEDSNTESWIRNEMNKDYIYDYHEIFLRMLNSVDMPKSHWLLKSPFHILYLDKIVRQYPNALLIMIHRRLDEVLPSSDEFETAMRNWLLENPQGKQGRHMYSSDEFGLSREDIQTRYADYINLFLSSTSSNNQPSSVN
;
A
#
# COMPACT_ATOMS: atom_id res chain seq x y z
N MET A 1 -18.44 -51.75 29.33
CA MET A 1 -17.01 -51.40 29.13
C MET A 1 -17.01 -49.90 28.85
N LYS A 2 -16.91 -49.02 29.87
CA LYS A 2 -15.67 -48.64 30.58
C LYS A 2 -14.58 -48.31 29.55
N SER A 3 -14.38 -47.03 29.19
CA SER A 3 -13.72 -45.96 29.94
C SER A 3 -12.39 -45.63 29.26
N ALA A 4 -12.36 -44.63 28.39
CA ALA A 4 -11.14 -43.92 27.98
C ALA A 4 -11.48 -42.68 27.14
N SER A 5 -12.28 -41.77 27.69
CA SER A 5 -12.54 -40.43 27.13
C SER A 5 -11.99 -39.33 28.07
N TYR A 6 -10.85 -39.59 28.72
CA TYR A 6 -10.26 -38.72 29.75
C TYR A 6 -8.75 -38.48 29.55
N TRP A 7 -8.25 -38.49 28.30
CA TRP A 7 -6.82 -38.28 28.01
C TRP A 7 -6.53 -37.18 26.97
N PHE A 8 -7.40 -36.18 26.84
CA PHE A 8 -7.11 -34.97 26.05
C PHE A 8 -7.47 -33.64 26.74
N ILE A 9 -7.81 -33.68 28.04
CA ILE A 9 -8.04 -32.50 28.89
C ILE A 9 -7.21 -32.65 30.16
N ALA A 10 -5.87 -32.67 30.02
CA ALA A 10 -4.93 -32.66 31.17
C ALA A 10 -3.48 -32.31 30.80
N ILE A 11 -3.23 -31.61 29.68
CA ILE A 11 -1.90 -31.02 29.36
C ILE A 11 -2.11 -29.56 28.94
N MET A 12 -2.75 -28.78 29.82
CA MET A 12 -2.82 -27.32 29.71
C MET A 12 -2.82 -26.62 31.09
N VAL A 13 -2.45 -27.32 32.16
CA VAL A 13 -2.17 -26.71 33.46
C VAL A 13 -1.09 -27.55 34.12
N LEU A 14 0.17 -27.14 33.95
CA LEU A 14 1.32 -27.43 34.83
C LEU A 14 2.56 -26.74 34.22
N ILE A 15 2.45 -25.43 33.99
CA ILE A 15 3.66 -24.58 34.05
C ILE A 15 3.92 -24.44 35.54
N GLN A 16 5.08 -24.93 35.98
CA GLN A 16 5.60 -24.71 37.32
C GLN A 16 5.51 -23.22 37.64
N TRP A 17 4.62 -22.88 38.59
CA TRP A 17 4.63 -21.61 39.28
C TRP A 17 5.90 -21.55 40.13
N SER A 18 7.02 -21.16 39.53
CA SER A 18 8.00 -20.38 40.26
C SER A 18 7.42 -18.97 40.38
N HIS A 19 6.64 -18.75 41.45
CA HIS A 19 6.33 -17.41 41.94
C HIS A 19 7.66 -16.71 42.21
N ILE A 20 8.10 -15.89 41.28
CA ILE A 20 8.93 -14.74 41.61
C ILE A 20 7.91 -13.62 41.77
N ASP A 21 7.46 -13.41 43.00
CA ASP A 21 6.52 -12.34 43.33
C ASP A 21 7.19 -11.00 43.06
N GLY A 22 6.88 -10.42 41.90
CA GLY A 22 7.20 -9.04 41.59
C GLY A 22 6.59 -8.11 42.65
N ILE A 23 7.35 -7.14 43.15
CA ILE A 23 6.81 -6.16 44.08
C ILE A 23 5.92 -5.19 43.31
N MET A 24 4.73 -4.93 43.85
CA MET A 24 3.81 -3.92 43.32
C MET A 24 4.10 -2.56 43.93
N PHE A 25 4.37 -1.58 43.07
CA PHE A 25 4.58 -0.18 43.37
C PHE A 25 3.33 0.60 42.96
N SER A 26 2.39 0.80 43.90
CA SER A 26 1.21 1.61 43.65
C SER A 26 1.57 3.08 43.57
N VAL A 27 1.19 3.76 42.47
CA VAL A 27 1.51 5.18 42.28
C VAL A 27 0.92 6.07 43.39
N SER A 28 -0.17 5.63 44.04
CA SER A 28 -0.77 6.33 45.19
C SER A 28 0.09 6.31 46.45
N MET A 29 0.97 5.32 46.63
CA MET A 29 1.95 5.32 47.72
C MET A 29 3.01 6.40 47.54
N TYR A 30 3.13 6.95 46.33
CA TYR A 30 4.05 8.03 45.98
C TYR A 30 3.33 9.38 45.81
N GLY A 31 2.02 9.43 46.07
CA GLY A 31 1.23 10.67 46.05
C GLY A 31 0.49 10.96 44.74
N ALA A 32 0.41 10.01 43.80
CA ALA A 32 -0.40 10.16 42.59
C ALA A 32 -1.82 9.65 42.83
N PHE A 33 -2.82 10.53 42.78
CA PHE A 33 -4.22 10.19 43.07
C PHE A 33 -5.11 10.49 41.86
N PRO A 34 -5.96 9.55 41.46
CA PRO A 34 -6.80 9.77 40.30
C PRO A 34 -7.87 10.83 40.57
N ASN A 35 -8.19 11.63 39.55
CA ASN A 35 -9.27 12.63 39.51
C ASN A 35 -9.14 13.81 40.49
N ASP A 36 -7.93 14.11 40.96
CA ASP A 36 -7.69 15.26 41.85
C ASP A 36 -7.32 16.56 41.09
N ASN A 37 -7.13 16.46 39.76
CA ASN A 37 -6.68 17.54 38.88
C ASN A 37 -5.29 18.11 39.25
N ILE A 38 -4.45 17.32 39.92
CA ILE A 38 -3.07 17.66 40.27
C ILE A 38 -2.13 16.95 39.30
N ASP A 39 -0.98 17.57 39.03
CA ASP A 39 0.07 16.95 38.22
C ASP A 39 0.72 15.76 38.97
N ASP A 40 0.52 14.56 38.43
CA ASP A 40 0.97 13.29 38.99
C ASP A 40 2.41 12.93 38.57
N THR A 41 3.03 13.73 37.68
CA THR A 41 4.31 13.41 37.05
C THR A 41 5.37 12.99 38.06
N PHE A 42 5.59 13.80 39.11
CA PHE A 42 6.66 13.54 40.08
C PHE A 42 6.41 12.25 40.89
N ALA A 43 5.16 12.03 41.29
CA ALA A 43 4.77 10.87 42.08
C ALA A 43 4.90 9.57 41.27
N VAL A 44 4.41 9.57 40.03
CA VAL A 44 4.51 8.43 39.11
C VAL A 44 5.97 8.15 38.75
N GLN A 45 6.75 9.18 38.42
CA GLN A 45 8.19 9.01 38.15
C GLN A 45 8.93 8.43 39.37
N SER A 46 8.56 8.87 40.58
CA SER A 46 9.13 8.32 41.80
C SER A 46 8.80 6.84 41.98
N ALA A 47 7.55 6.43 41.70
CA ALA A 47 7.16 5.02 41.74
C ALA A 47 7.99 4.17 40.77
N ILE A 48 8.15 4.64 39.53
CA ILE A 48 8.95 3.98 38.48
C ILE A 48 10.42 3.84 38.91
N ASN A 49 11.03 4.93 39.38
CA ASN A 49 12.43 4.92 39.82
C ASN A 49 12.66 3.93 40.96
N ASN A 50 11.75 3.87 41.93
CA ASN A 50 11.84 2.93 43.05
C ASN A 50 11.62 1.48 42.60
N ALA A 51 10.70 1.22 41.67
CA ALA A 51 10.50 -0.10 41.10
C ALA A 51 11.75 -0.60 40.37
N ILE A 52 12.41 0.26 39.59
CA ILE A 52 13.65 -0.09 38.89
C ILE A 52 14.80 -0.30 39.87
N ALA A 53 14.96 0.59 40.86
CA ALA A 53 16.02 0.50 41.86
C ALA A 53 15.89 -0.76 42.74
N ASN A 54 14.66 -1.26 42.93
CA ASN A 54 14.40 -2.46 43.70
C ASN A 54 14.84 -3.75 42.99
N GLY A 55 14.89 -3.77 41.66
CA GLY A 55 15.31 -4.93 40.87
C GLY A 55 14.32 -5.31 39.77
N PRO A 56 14.50 -6.49 39.14
CA PRO A 56 13.66 -6.94 38.04
C PRO A 56 12.32 -7.53 38.48
N ASN A 57 11.42 -7.72 37.52
CA ASN A 57 10.10 -8.37 37.68
C ASN A 57 9.07 -7.53 38.46
N ASN A 58 9.29 -6.23 38.61
CA ASN A 58 8.40 -5.35 39.37
C ASN A 58 7.22 -4.82 38.54
N ILE A 59 6.17 -4.39 39.24
CA ILE A 59 4.95 -3.85 38.62
C ILE A 59 4.70 -2.46 39.21
N VAL A 60 4.58 -1.44 38.36
CA VAL A 60 4.03 -0.12 38.74
C VAL A 60 2.57 -0.09 38.36
N VAL A 61 1.70 0.14 39.34
CA VAL A 61 0.25 0.03 39.18
C VAL A 61 -0.47 1.35 39.43
N PHE A 62 -1.31 1.73 38.47
CA PHE A 62 -2.26 2.82 38.58
C PHE A 62 -3.62 2.28 39.05
N GLN A 63 -4.35 3.09 39.81
CA GLN A 63 -5.75 2.80 40.15
C GLN A 63 -6.67 3.30 39.02
N SER A 64 -7.97 3.03 39.12
CA SER A 64 -8.96 3.54 38.17
C SER A 64 -9.16 5.05 38.37
N GLY A 65 -9.20 5.78 37.26
CA GLY A 65 -9.49 7.20 37.17
C GLY A 65 -8.49 7.94 36.28
N THR A 66 -8.50 9.27 36.37
CA THR A 66 -7.74 10.16 35.49
C THR A 66 -6.52 10.73 36.19
N TYR A 67 -5.35 10.60 35.59
CA TYR A 67 -4.07 11.15 36.08
C TYR A 67 -3.57 12.22 35.11
N ASN A 68 -3.00 13.30 35.62
CA ASN A 68 -2.57 14.45 34.83
C ASN A 68 -1.05 14.56 34.77
N PHE A 69 -0.50 14.92 33.61
CA PHE A 69 0.94 14.96 33.38
C PHE A 69 1.35 16.24 32.66
N THR A 70 2.36 16.93 33.19
CA THR A 70 2.98 18.10 32.55
C THR A 70 4.33 17.80 31.91
N SER A 71 4.92 16.63 32.20
CA SER A 71 6.21 16.18 31.67
C SER A 71 6.23 14.66 31.39
N PRO A 72 7.18 14.16 30.59
CA PRO A 72 7.33 12.73 30.31
C PRO A 72 7.60 11.85 31.54
N ILE A 73 7.07 10.62 31.54
CA ILE A 73 7.48 9.55 32.46
C ILE A 73 8.58 8.71 31.80
N SER A 74 9.78 8.78 32.35
CA SER A 74 10.96 8.06 31.90
C SER A 74 11.08 6.68 32.53
N ILE A 75 11.32 5.66 31.71
CA ILE A 75 11.56 4.29 32.13
C ILE A 75 12.93 3.88 31.59
N TYR A 76 13.98 4.04 32.38
CA TYR A 76 15.36 3.84 31.93
C TYR A 76 16.00 2.62 32.55
N ASN A 77 16.66 1.79 31.72
CA ASN A 77 17.40 0.60 32.17
C ASN A 77 16.54 -0.39 32.97
N ALA A 78 15.24 -0.44 32.70
CA ALA A 78 14.33 -1.35 33.38
C ALA A 78 14.52 -2.79 32.88
N VAL A 79 14.43 -3.75 33.80
CA VAL A 79 14.49 -5.18 33.49
C VAL A 79 13.23 -5.86 34.00
N ASN A 80 12.45 -6.47 33.11
CA ASN A 80 11.17 -7.13 33.41
C ASN A 80 10.21 -6.22 34.21
N LEU A 81 10.03 -4.96 33.78
CA LEU A 81 9.13 -4.01 34.43
C LEU A 81 7.76 -3.99 33.72
N THR A 82 6.69 -4.05 34.50
CA THR A 82 5.33 -3.85 34.00
C THR A 82 4.77 -2.52 34.50
N VAL A 83 4.22 -1.71 33.61
CA VAL A 83 3.46 -0.49 33.92
C VAL A 83 1.99 -0.75 33.56
N MET A 84 1.12 -0.75 34.57
CA MET A 84 -0.22 -1.33 34.45
C MET A 84 -1.30 -0.40 35.02
N GLY A 85 -2.35 -0.13 34.24
CA GLY A 85 -3.61 0.42 34.75
C GLY A 85 -4.64 -0.68 35.06
N GLN A 86 -5.89 -0.27 35.30
CA GLN A 86 -7.00 -1.19 35.63
C GLN A 86 -7.84 -1.60 34.41
N GLY A 87 -7.53 -1.07 33.22
CA GLY A 87 -8.20 -1.35 31.96
C GLY A 87 -8.30 -0.10 31.08
N MET A 88 -8.48 -0.29 29.76
CA MET A 88 -8.57 0.81 28.77
C MET A 88 -9.71 1.80 29.07
N GLN A 89 -10.77 1.39 29.75
CA GLN A 89 -11.86 2.31 30.12
C GLN A 89 -11.76 2.80 31.57
N GLN A 90 -10.76 2.35 32.32
CA GLN A 90 -10.69 2.56 33.76
C GLN A 90 -9.55 3.47 34.18
N THR A 91 -8.38 3.40 33.53
CA THR A 91 -7.24 4.25 33.85
C THR A 91 -6.93 5.15 32.65
N LEU A 92 -6.99 6.46 32.85
CA LEU A 92 -6.73 7.48 31.83
C LEU A 92 -5.54 8.36 32.24
N LEU A 93 -4.54 8.46 31.37
CA LEU A 93 -3.42 9.39 31.50
C LEU A 93 -3.66 10.57 30.56
N VAL A 94 -3.66 11.80 31.09
CA VAL A 94 -3.90 13.02 30.31
C VAL A 94 -2.65 13.89 30.32
N GLY A 95 -2.10 14.17 29.14
CA GLY A 95 -1.04 15.16 29.00
C GLY A 95 -1.62 16.57 28.89
N ASN A 96 -1.27 17.46 29.81
CA ASN A 96 -1.77 18.84 29.84
C ASN A 96 -0.92 19.84 29.06
N SER A 97 0.09 19.34 28.34
CA SER A 97 0.97 20.08 27.45
C SER A 97 1.51 19.15 26.36
N PRO A 98 2.17 19.66 25.31
CA PRO A 98 2.85 18.81 24.32
C PRO A 98 4.00 18.01 24.96
N VAL A 99 3.72 16.79 25.40
CA VAL A 99 4.68 15.88 26.05
C VAL A 99 4.68 14.51 25.41
N ALA A 100 5.81 13.81 25.54
CA ALA A 100 5.85 12.38 25.27
C ALA A 100 5.50 11.62 26.54
N MET A 101 4.34 10.94 26.58
CA MET A 101 3.75 10.46 27.84
C MET A 101 4.65 9.41 28.51
N LEU A 102 5.02 8.34 27.80
CA LEU A 102 5.86 7.25 28.31
C LEU A 102 7.13 7.11 27.47
N LYS A 103 8.29 7.02 28.12
CA LYS A 103 9.59 6.93 27.45
C LYS A 103 10.45 5.77 27.96
N PRO A 104 10.16 4.52 27.57
CA PRO A 104 11.05 3.40 27.83
C PRO A 104 12.29 3.43 26.94
N LEU A 105 13.48 3.42 27.56
CA LEU A 105 14.76 3.45 26.86
C LEU A 105 15.78 2.52 27.53
N ASN A 106 16.56 1.80 26.71
CA ASN A 106 17.60 0.86 27.15
C ASN A 106 17.07 -0.24 28.08
N CYS A 107 15.88 -0.77 27.78
CA CYS A 107 15.20 -1.72 28.67
C CYS A 107 15.27 -3.17 28.16
N ARG A 108 15.02 -4.13 29.04
CA ARG A 108 14.85 -5.55 28.69
C ARG A 108 13.59 -6.10 29.36
N GLY A 109 12.60 -6.53 28.59
CA GLY A 109 11.32 -6.99 29.12
C GLY A 109 10.53 -5.83 29.71
N VAL A 110 9.88 -5.02 28.87
CA VAL A 110 8.98 -3.96 29.34
C VAL A 110 7.58 -4.25 28.84
N THR A 111 6.62 -4.19 29.76
CA THR A 111 5.20 -4.33 29.45
C THR A 111 4.47 -3.05 29.83
N ILE A 112 3.72 -2.46 28.90
CA ILE A 112 2.80 -1.34 29.18
C ILE A 112 1.39 -1.83 28.87
N THR A 113 0.50 -1.80 29.87
CA THR A 113 -0.82 -2.42 29.70
C THR A 113 -1.97 -1.74 30.45
N SER A 114 -3.18 -1.96 29.93
CA SER A 114 -4.44 -1.76 30.64
C SER A 114 -4.70 -0.30 31.02
N LEU A 115 -4.42 0.63 30.10
CA LEU A 115 -4.62 2.06 30.32
C LEU A 115 -4.94 2.79 29.01
N THR A 116 -5.33 4.06 29.14
CA THR A 116 -5.60 4.95 28.02
C THR A 116 -4.79 6.23 28.11
N ILE A 117 -4.42 6.80 26.97
CA ILE A 117 -3.70 8.07 26.86
C ILE A 117 -4.55 9.08 26.07
N ASP A 118 -4.65 10.31 26.57
CA ASP A 118 -5.29 11.44 25.89
C ASP A 118 -4.49 12.73 26.16
N PHE A 119 -4.82 13.82 25.46
CA PHE A 119 -4.20 15.12 25.67
C PHE A 119 -5.24 16.24 25.65
N ASP A 120 -5.05 17.23 26.52
CA ASP A 120 -5.78 18.50 26.52
C ASP A 120 -4.79 19.62 26.87
N PRO A 121 -4.44 20.54 25.94
CA PRO A 121 -5.11 20.83 24.66
C PRO A 121 -4.88 19.78 23.57
N LEU A 122 -5.77 19.81 22.56
CA LEU A 122 -5.67 18.95 21.39
C LEU A 122 -4.52 19.40 20.47
N PRO A 123 -3.89 18.46 19.74
CA PRO A 123 -2.81 18.77 18.81
C PRO A 123 -3.29 19.24 17.43
N PHE A 124 -4.59 19.44 17.28
CA PHE A 124 -5.26 19.93 16.08
C PHE A 124 -6.57 20.62 16.46
N THR A 125 -7.10 21.39 15.51
CA THR A 125 -8.47 21.90 15.54
C THR A 125 -9.18 21.58 14.24
N ALA A 126 -10.52 21.65 14.23
CA ALA A 126 -11.31 21.41 13.04
C ALA A 126 -12.55 22.31 12.98
N GLY A 127 -13.01 22.59 11.77
CA GLY A 127 -14.13 23.49 11.55
C GLY A 127 -14.38 23.78 10.08
N TYR A 128 -15.14 24.83 9.82
CA TYR A 128 -15.52 25.27 8.47
C TYR A 128 -14.84 26.59 8.13
N VAL A 129 -14.27 26.68 6.94
CA VAL A 129 -13.69 27.92 6.42
C VAL A 129 -14.79 28.96 6.25
N VAL A 130 -14.64 30.14 6.87
CA VAL A 130 -15.60 31.25 6.78
C VAL A 130 -15.02 32.47 6.05
N ASN A 131 -13.70 32.54 5.90
CA ASN A 131 -13.03 33.57 5.12
C ASN A 131 -11.71 33.03 4.54
N VAL A 132 -11.35 33.49 3.35
CA VAL A 132 -10.14 33.08 2.62
C VAL A 132 -9.39 34.31 2.14
N SER A 133 -8.10 34.36 2.42
CA SER A 133 -7.15 35.35 1.93
C SER A 133 -5.96 34.63 1.25
N THR A 134 -5.10 35.40 0.60
CA THR A 134 -3.81 34.89 0.09
C THR A 134 -2.83 34.52 1.22
N SER A 135 -3.05 35.01 2.44
CA SER A 135 -2.14 34.85 3.58
C SER A 135 -2.77 34.21 4.83
N TYR A 136 -4.07 33.92 4.82
CA TYR A 136 -4.73 33.25 5.96
C TYR A 136 -6.06 32.58 5.56
N LEU A 137 -6.52 31.68 6.42
CA LEU A 137 -7.90 31.18 6.50
C LEU A 137 -8.52 31.62 7.83
N ASP A 138 -9.77 32.07 7.84
CA ASP A 138 -10.54 32.12 9.07
C ASP A 138 -11.45 30.89 9.13
N VAL A 139 -11.39 30.14 10.22
CA VAL A 139 -12.12 28.88 10.42
C VAL A 139 -13.05 29.01 11.61
N GLN A 140 -14.35 28.80 11.39
CA GLN A 140 -15.31 28.60 12.45
C GLN A 140 -15.10 27.21 13.03
N VAL A 141 -14.48 27.15 14.21
CA VAL A 141 -14.17 25.90 14.90
C VAL A 141 -15.46 25.27 15.42
N VAL A 142 -15.55 23.94 15.35
CA VAL A 142 -16.69 23.16 15.84
C VAL A 142 -16.35 22.40 17.12
N PRO A 143 -17.26 22.32 18.11
CA PRO A 143 -17.05 21.49 19.30
C PRO A 143 -16.83 20.01 18.94
N PRO A 144 -16.01 19.26 19.70
CA PRO A 144 -15.29 19.66 20.91
C PRO A 144 -13.94 20.35 20.62
N HIS A 145 -13.63 20.65 19.36
CA HIS A 145 -12.41 21.37 18.99
C HIS A 145 -12.46 22.82 19.52
N ARG A 146 -11.28 23.41 19.73
CA ARG A 146 -11.13 24.74 20.32
C ARG A 146 -10.37 25.65 19.37
N ALA A 147 -10.67 26.95 19.43
CA ALA A 147 -9.95 27.98 18.71
C ALA A 147 -8.64 28.29 19.44
N ASP A 148 -7.69 27.35 19.40
CA ASP A 148 -6.42 27.49 20.11
C ASP A 148 -5.53 28.53 19.41
N ILE A 149 -5.31 29.64 20.10
CA ILE A 149 -4.39 30.70 19.69
C ILE A 149 -2.94 30.33 19.99
N ASP A 150 -2.00 31.08 19.42
CA ASP A 150 -0.56 30.92 19.65
C ASP A 150 -0.01 29.55 19.21
N ARG A 151 -0.61 28.97 18.15
CA ARG A 151 -0.17 27.70 17.56
C ARG A 151 0.43 27.89 16.18
N GLN A 152 1.49 27.13 15.89
CA GLN A 152 2.00 26.97 14.53
C GLN A 152 1.25 25.83 13.84
N VAL A 153 0.63 26.10 12.70
CA VAL A 153 -0.10 25.10 11.91
C VAL A 153 0.81 24.51 10.85
N ARG A 154 1.10 23.20 10.97
CA ARG A 154 1.97 22.44 10.06
C ARG A 154 1.24 21.97 8.81
N ALA A 155 -0.03 21.58 8.96
CA ALA A 155 -0.82 21.08 7.85
C ALA A 155 -2.30 21.42 7.99
N ILE A 156 -2.96 21.61 6.85
CA ILE A 156 -4.40 21.90 6.74
C ILE A 156 -4.97 20.93 5.70
N LEU A 157 -5.92 20.10 6.11
CA LEU A 157 -6.48 19.01 5.30
C LEU A 157 -7.96 19.25 5.04
N ARG A 158 -8.41 19.18 3.78
CA ARG A 158 -9.85 19.17 3.47
C ARG A 158 -10.47 17.87 3.98
N TYR A 159 -11.59 17.98 4.68
CA TYR A 159 -12.21 16.86 5.39
C TYR A 159 -13.62 16.54 4.85
N ASN A 160 -14.15 15.37 5.13
CA ASN A 160 -15.55 15.04 4.91
C ASN A 160 -16.20 14.69 6.26
N PRO A 161 -16.95 15.63 6.88
CA PRO A 161 -17.53 15.43 8.20
C PRO A 161 -18.75 14.49 8.20
N VAL A 162 -19.30 14.15 7.03
CA VAL A 162 -20.38 13.15 6.92
C VAL A 162 -19.81 11.75 6.99
N MET A 163 -18.71 11.52 6.25
CA MET A 163 -18.02 10.23 6.21
C MET A 163 -16.97 10.07 7.32
N MET A 164 -16.68 11.14 8.07
CA MET A 164 -15.63 11.21 9.10
C MET A 164 -14.26 10.72 8.60
N ARG A 165 -13.86 11.19 7.42
CA ARG A 165 -12.56 10.88 6.79
C ARG A 165 -12.07 12.05 5.93
N PRO A 166 -10.79 12.10 5.53
CA PRO A 166 -10.29 13.07 4.57
C PRO A 166 -11.12 13.13 3.29
N ALA A 167 -11.19 14.31 2.65
CA ALA A 167 -11.89 14.45 1.38
C ALA A 167 -11.21 13.61 0.29
N SER A 168 -12.02 12.95 -0.54
CA SER A 168 -11.59 12.09 -1.64
C SER A 168 -11.93 12.66 -3.02
N GLY A 169 -11.37 12.05 -4.07
CA GLY A 169 -11.67 12.40 -5.46
C GLY A 169 -11.25 13.83 -5.84
N SER A 170 -12.10 14.53 -6.60
CA SER A 170 -11.85 15.90 -7.06
C SER A 170 -11.77 16.94 -5.93
N ASN A 171 -12.28 16.60 -4.74
CA ASN A 171 -12.24 17.47 -3.57
C ASN A 171 -10.95 17.31 -2.75
N THR A 172 -10.08 16.35 -3.09
CA THR A 172 -8.83 16.11 -2.36
C THR A 172 -7.92 17.35 -2.38
N TYR A 173 -7.62 17.91 -1.21
CA TYR A 173 -6.69 19.03 -1.09
C TYR A 173 -6.08 19.11 0.31
N GLU A 174 -4.79 19.42 0.37
CA GLU A 174 -4.08 19.71 1.60
C GLU A 174 -3.00 20.77 1.39
N ILE A 175 -2.60 21.38 2.50
CA ILE A 175 -1.43 22.24 2.60
C ILE A 175 -0.50 21.63 3.64
N TYR A 176 0.78 21.47 3.30
CA TYR A 176 1.87 21.32 4.26
C TYR A 176 2.74 22.58 4.21
N GLN A 177 3.04 23.14 5.39
CA GLN A 177 3.78 24.39 5.49
C GLN A 177 4.73 24.43 6.69
N THR A 178 5.83 25.18 6.55
CA THR A 178 6.71 25.54 7.66
C THR A 178 6.52 27.03 7.92
N PRO A 179 5.58 27.43 8.80
CA PRO A 179 5.40 28.85 9.11
C PRO A 179 6.66 29.42 9.78
N PRO A 180 7.01 30.70 9.54
CA PRO A 180 8.04 31.38 10.31
C PRO A 180 7.79 31.29 11.83
N SER A 181 8.85 31.34 12.64
CA SER A 181 8.78 31.16 14.10
C SER A 181 7.99 32.23 14.84
N ASN A 182 7.62 33.34 14.18
CA ASN A 182 6.82 34.42 14.74
C ASN A 182 5.38 34.45 14.21
N VAL A 183 4.95 33.43 13.47
CA VAL A 183 3.63 33.35 12.83
C VAL A 183 2.78 32.29 13.52
N TYR A 184 1.66 32.72 14.11
CA TYR A 184 0.79 31.89 14.94
C TYR A 184 -0.69 32.11 14.63
N THR A 185 -1.52 31.15 15.04
CA THR A 185 -2.98 31.32 15.04
C THR A 185 -3.42 32.43 15.96
N SER A 186 -4.49 33.15 15.59
CA SER A 186 -5.07 34.23 16.38
C SER A 186 -6.60 34.20 16.34
N LEU A 187 -7.25 34.79 17.34
CA LEU A 187 -8.70 34.84 17.39
C LEU A 187 -9.23 36.03 16.58
N VAL A 188 -10.18 35.78 15.68
CA VAL A 188 -10.89 36.86 14.96
C VAL A 188 -12.10 37.32 15.78
N SER A 189 -12.86 36.35 16.28
CA SER A 189 -14.00 36.53 17.19
C SER A 189 -14.29 35.19 17.88
N ASN A 190 -15.29 35.14 18.76
CA ASN A 190 -15.58 33.93 19.53
C ASN A 190 -15.80 32.70 18.61
N GLY A 191 -14.94 31.69 18.72
CA GLY A 191 -15.00 30.46 17.93
C GLY A 191 -14.43 30.56 16.49
N ILE A 192 -13.99 31.74 16.04
CA ILE A 192 -13.38 31.93 14.72
C ILE A 192 -11.86 32.09 14.86
N LEU A 193 -11.13 31.06 14.42
CA LEU A 193 -9.67 31.00 14.45
C LEU A 193 -9.07 31.44 13.11
N ARG A 194 -8.16 32.41 13.13
CA ARG A 194 -7.31 32.73 11.99
C ARG A 194 -6.12 31.79 11.94
N ILE A 195 -5.95 31.12 10.80
CA ILE A 195 -4.83 30.24 10.48
C ILE A 195 -3.99 30.92 9.40
N PRO A 196 -2.74 31.33 9.71
CA PRO A 196 -1.84 31.88 8.71
C PRO A 196 -1.46 30.85 7.64
N LEU A 197 -1.27 31.33 6.41
CA LEU A 197 -0.82 30.56 5.27
C LEU A 197 0.54 31.07 4.79
N THR A 198 1.43 30.14 4.42
CA THR A 198 2.72 30.47 3.78
C THR A 198 2.62 30.57 2.25
N SER A 199 1.50 30.16 1.67
CA SER A 199 1.25 30.17 0.24
C SER A 199 -0.25 30.29 -0.06
N PRO A 200 -0.64 30.77 -1.26
CA PRO A 200 -2.05 30.83 -1.66
C PRO A 200 -2.72 29.46 -1.62
N THR A 201 -4.01 29.45 -1.27
CA THR A 201 -4.78 28.24 -1.02
C THR A 201 -5.84 27.97 -2.08
N LYS A 202 -6.21 26.69 -2.26
CA LYS A 202 -7.40 26.24 -3.01
C LYS A 202 -8.63 25.99 -2.12
N PHE A 203 -8.52 26.24 -0.81
CA PHE A 203 -9.69 26.20 0.07
C PHE A 203 -10.67 27.33 -0.28
N VAL A 204 -11.95 27.06 -0.14
CA VAL A 204 -13.03 28.03 -0.35
C VAL A 204 -13.91 28.13 0.89
N ILE A 205 -14.67 29.21 1.01
CA ILE A 205 -15.66 29.38 2.08
C ILE A 205 -16.63 28.19 2.06
N GLY A 206 -16.88 27.61 3.23
CA GLY A 206 -17.70 26.43 3.43
C GLY A 206 -16.91 25.12 3.50
N ASP A 207 -15.63 25.11 3.10
CA ASP A 207 -14.82 23.89 3.19
C ASP A 207 -14.64 23.44 4.65
N PRO A 208 -14.99 22.19 5.00
CA PRO A 208 -14.57 21.58 6.26
C PRO A 208 -13.07 21.26 6.23
N VAL A 209 -12.35 21.63 7.29
CA VAL A 209 -10.91 21.45 7.40
C VAL A 209 -10.48 20.95 8.77
N ILE A 210 -9.39 20.19 8.80
CA ILE A 210 -8.61 19.90 9.99
C ILE A 210 -7.27 20.63 9.88
N ALA A 211 -6.91 21.40 10.91
CA ALA A 211 -5.63 22.07 11.02
C ALA A 211 -4.79 21.42 12.11
N ARG A 212 -3.64 20.85 11.74
CA ARG A 212 -2.71 20.15 12.63
C ARG A 212 -1.60 21.08 13.11
N TYR A 213 -1.35 21.10 14.41
CA TYR A 213 -0.28 21.89 15.00
C TYR A 213 1.08 21.19 14.84
N TYR A 214 2.15 21.98 14.82
CA TYR A 214 3.51 21.45 14.77
C TYR A 214 3.94 20.90 16.14
N SER A 215 4.31 19.62 16.18
CA SER A 215 4.94 18.98 17.33
C SER A 215 5.61 17.66 16.92
N VAL A 216 6.53 17.17 17.75
CA VAL A 216 7.25 15.89 17.59
C VAL A 216 7.11 15.01 18.84
N LYS A 217 6.04 15.22 19.61
CA LYS A 217 5.83 14.55 20.91
C LYS A 217 4.87 13.37 20.72
N ASN A 218 5.43 12.16 20.70
CA ASN A 218 4.66 10.91 20.53
C ASN A 218 4.01 10.48 21.85
N ALA A 219 2.97 9.65 21.86
CA ALA A 219 2.42 9.18 23.13
C ALA A 219 3.40 8.24 23.84
N ILE A 220 3.98 7.28 23.12
CA ILE A 220 4.98 6.34 23.65
C ILE A 220 6.24 6.42 22.77
N ASP A 221 7.37 6.79 23.39
CA ASP A 221 8.70 6.79 22.77
C ASP A 221 9.52 5.60 23.31
N ALA A 222 9.50 4.48 22.60
CA ALA A 222 10.24 3.27 22.95
C ALA A 222 11.55 3.17 22.15
N GLN A 223 12.68 3.03 22.82
CA GLN A 223 13.99 2.97 22.15
C GLN A 223 14.94 1.96 22.79
N ASP A 224 15.71 1.24 21.98
CA ASP A 224 16.77 0.33 22.45
C ASP A 224 16.24 -0.70 23.46
N ILE A 225 15.19 -1.44 23.10
CA ILE A 225 14.52 -2.40 23.99
C ILE A 225 14.67 -3.82 23.44
N THR A 226 14.96 -4.77 24.32
CA THR A 226 14.75 -6.20 24.03
C THR A 226 13.44 -6.64 24.70
N ASP A 227 12.53 -7.23 23.94
CA ASP A 227 11.19 -7.67 24.38
C ASP A 227 10.31 -6.52 24.89
N LEU A 228 9.68 -5.81 23.95
CA LEU A 228 8.64 -4.81 24.24
C LEU A 228 7.24 -5.43 24.08
N ASN A 229 6.40 -5.28 25.10
CA ASN A 229 5.00 -5.70 25.07
C ASN A 229 4.08 -4.50 25.32
N ILE A 230 3.21 -4.21 24.36
CA ILE A 230 2.14 -3.22 24.48
C ILE A 230 0.82 -3.98 24.42
N GLN A 231 -0.01 -3.88 25.46
CA GLN A 231 -1.22 -4.70 25.55
C GLN A 231 -2.41 -3.94 26.12
N SER A 232 -3.57 -3.99 25.44
CA SER A 232 -4.81 -3.38 25.94
C SER A 232 -4.60 -1.89 26.27
N ILE A 233 -4.22 -1.14 25.24
CA ILE A 233 -3.95 0.29 25.32
C ILE A 233 -4.85 1.02 24.34
N THR A 234 -5.51 2.09 24.78
CA THR A 234 -6.16 3.05 23.87
C THR A 234 -5.42 4.39 23.89
N ILE A 235 -5.28 5.02 22.74
CA ILE A 235 -4.77 6.39 22.60
C ILE A 235 -5.83 7.18 21.85
N TYR A 236 -6.41 8.19 22.50
CA TYR A 236 -7.43 9.03 21.87
C TYR A 236 -6.82 10.08 20.92
N THR A 237 -5.62 10.57 21.25
CA THR A 237 -4.86 11.52 20.44
C THR A 237 -3.40 11.51 20.89
N ALA A 238 -2.51 12.03 20.05
CA ALA A 238 -1.13 12.34 20.39
C ALA A 238 -0.64 13.52 19.55
N TRP A 239 0.32 14.27 20.08
CA TRP A 239 0.87 15.45 19.39
C TRP A 239 1.66 15.11 18.12
N ALA A 240 2.14 13.87 18.01
CA ALA A 240 2.73 13.31 16.81
C ALA A 240 2.22 11.87 16.58
N VAL A 241 3.04 10.86 16.87
CA VAL A 241 2.73 9.43 16.66
C VAL A 241 2.12 8.81 17.92
N GLY A 242 1.30 7.76 17.77
CA GLY A 242 0.85 6.92 18.90
C GLY A 242 2.03 6.19 19.55
N ILE A 243 2.62 5.22 18.86
CA ILE A 243 3.85 4.53 19.27
C ILE A 243 4.98 4.85 18.28
N MET A 244 6.06 5.44 18.79
CA MET A 244 7.35 5.51 18.11
C MET A 244 8.28 4.49 18.75
N ALA A 245 8.68 3.47 17.98
CA ALA A 245 9.51 2.37 18.44
C ALA A 245 10.78 2.24 17.59
N LEU A 246 11.94 2.53 18.17
CA LEU A 246 13.23 2.48 17.46
C LEU A 246 14.15 1.42 18.06
N ARG A 247 14.76 0.60 17.22
CA ARG A 247 15.75 -0.43 17.62
C ARG A 247 15.20 -1.39 18.67
N ILE A 248 14.00 -1.90 18.44
CA ILE A 248 13.40 -2.92 19.31
C ILE A 248 13.75 -4.32 18.80
N LYS A 249 14.18 -5.21 19.69
CA LYS A 249 14.41 -6.62 19.39
C LYS A 249 13.27 -7.44 19.98
N GLY A 250 12.35 -7.91 19.13
CA GLY A 250 11.12 -8.61 19.54
C GLY A 250 10.07 -7.67 20.12
N THR A 251 8.92 -7.56 19.45
CA THR A 251 7.80 -6.71 19.91
C THR A 251 6.46 -7.41 19.74
N ASN A 252 5.62 -7.36 20.78
CA ASN A 252 4.20 -7.74 20.70
C ASN A 252 3.32 -6.51 20.99
N ILE A 253 2.39 -6.22 20.08
CA ILE A 253 1.38 -5.17 20.20
C ILE A 253 0.01 -5.86 20.08
N ILE A 254 -0.70 -5.98 21.19
CA ILE A 254 -1.93 -6.77 21.28
C ILE A 254 -3.05 -5.87 21.82
N ASP A 255 -4.20 -5.83 21.15
CA ASP A 255 -5.34 -5.04 21.63
C ASP A 255 -4.97 -3.55 21.82
N TYR A 256 -4.28 -2.98 20.83
CA TYR A 256 -3.85 -1.58 20.80
C TYR A 256 -4.75 -0.76 19.87
N HIS A 257 -5.26 0.35 20.38
CA HIS A 257 -6.27 1.15 19.68
C HIS A 257 -5.87 2.62 19.64
N VAL A 258 -5.69 3.18 18.45
CA VAL A 258 -5.66 4.63 18.23
C VAL A 258 -6.98 5.02 17.56
N ILE A 259 -7.87 5.65 18.33
CA ILE A 259 -9.23 5.96 17.86
C ILE A 259 -9.63 7.35 18.38
N PRO A 260 -10.34 8.18 17.58
CA PRO A 260 -10.77 9.48 18.06
C PRO A 260 -11.80 9.32 19.17
N ARG A 261 -11.71 10.16 20.21
CA ARG A 261 -12.79 10.28 21.20
C ARG A 261 -14.05 10.85 20.52
N THR A 262 -15.24 10.44 20.97
CA THR A 262 -16.53 10.84 20.39
C THR A 262 -16.60 12.34 20.08
N GLY A 263 -16.98 12.66 18.84
CA GLY A 263 -17.10 14.03 18.34
C GLY A 263 -15.80 14.64 17.78
N ARG A 264 -14.63 14.06 18.04
CA ARG A 264 -13.36 14.52 17.44
C ARG A 264 -13.23 14.02 16.01
N TRP A 265 -12.72 14.86 15.11
CA TRP A 265 -12.52 14.52 13.69
C TRP A 265 -11.20 13.78 13.40
N MET A 266 -10.29 13.71 14.37
CA MET A 266 -8.97 13.09 14.23
C MET A 266 -8.54 12.42 15.54
N SER A 267 -7.69 11.40 15.42
CA SER A 267 -6.99 10.75 16.54
C SER A 267 -5.58 11.31 16.70
N THR A 268 -4.51 10.64 16.28
CA THR A 268 -3.14 11.18 16.34
C THR A 268 -2.86 12.12 15.16
N SER A 269 -1.99 13.12 15.35
CA SER A 269 -1.65 14.08 14.29
C SER A 269 -0.83 13.49 13.14
N VAL A 270 -0.12 12.38 13.39
CA VAL A 270 0.75 11.68 12.42
C VAL A 270 0.41 10.18 12.46
N ASP A 271 1.39 9.28 12.42
CA ASP A 271 1.18 7.83 12.36
C ASP A 271 0.46 7.31 13.62
N CYS A 272 -0.23 6.18 13.47
CA CYS A 272 -0.71 5.40 14.60
C CYS A 272 0.43 4.62 15.27
N MET A 273 1.31 4.01 14.46
CA MET A 273 2.50 3.28 14.88
C MET A 273 3.64 3.51 13.88
N HIS A 274 4.84 3.75 14.38
CA HIS A 274 6.04 3.95 13.57
C HIS A 274 7.19 3.15 14.20
N ILE A 275 7.71 2.17 13.45
CA ILE A 275 8.68 1.19 13.95
C ILE A 275 9.93 1.20 13.05
N GLY A 276 11.02 1.72 13.58
CA GLY A 276 12.30 1.88 12.88
C GLY A 276 13.39 0.96 13.44
N ASP A 277 14.26 0.43 12.58
CA ASP A 277 15.48 -0.33 12.93
C ASP A 277 15.28 -1.49 13.92
N SER A 278 14.07 -2.03 13.98
CA SER A 278 13.72 -3.16 14.84
C SER A 278 14.20 -4.49 14.26
N ARG A 279 14.23 -5.55 15.07
CA ARG A 279 14.81 -6.87 14.74
C ARG A 279 13.99 -8.01 15.33
N ASP A 280 14.29 -9.21 14.84
CA ASP A 280 13.63 -10.48 15.15
C ASP A 280 12.18 -10.53 14.66
N TYR A 281 11.23 -10.00 15.43
CA TYR A 281 9.81 -10.08 15.09
C TYR A 281 9.02 -8.86 15.59
N ILE A 282 7.96 -8.53 14.84
CA ILE A 282 6.91 -7.58 15.20
C ILE A 282 5.58 -8.32 15.03
N ASN A 283 4.85 -8.49 16.13
CA ASN A 283 3.51 -9.08 16.14
C ASN A 283 2.46 -8.02 16.48
N ILE A 284 1.47 -7.83 15.62
CA ILE A 284 0.35 -6.92 15.83
C ILE A 284 -0.95 -7.72 15.74
N VAL A 285 -1.72 -7.74 16.83
CA VAL A 285 -2.91 -8.60 16.93
C VAL A 285 -4.10 -7.88 17.58
N ASN A 286 -5.29 -7.98 16.98
CA ASN A 286 -6.55 -7.42 17.51
C ASN A 286 -6.49 -5.91 17.74
N SER A 287 -5.83 -5.18 16.86
CA SER A 287 -5.54 -3.75 17.03
C SER A 287 -6.33 -2.89 16.04
N LYS A 288 -6.50 -1.60 16.33
CA LYS A 288 -7.23 -0.66 15.47
C LYS A 288 -6.58 0.72 15.42
N CYS A 289 -6.44 1.27 14.22
CA CYS A 289 -6.05 2.65 13.98
C CYS A 289 -7.13 3.34 13.15
N GLU A 290 -7.67 4.45 13.64
CA GLU A 290 -8.73 5.19 12.96
C GLU A 290 -8.49 6.69 13.00
N ALA A 291 -8.74 7.35 11.87
CA ALA A 291 -8.76 8.81 11.72
C ALA A 291 -7.44 9.53 12.07
N GLN A 292 -6.31 8.84 12.06
CA GLN A 292 -5.01 9.45 12.28
C GLN A 292 -4.54 10.27 11.08
N GLY A 293 -3.65 11.24 11.35
CA GLY A 293 -3.14 12.19 10.37
C GLY A 293 -2.08 11.64 9.42
N ASP A 294 -1.67 10.38 9.53
CA ASP A 294 -0.78 9.73 8.56
C ASP A 294 -1.03 8.22 8.50
N ASP A 295 0.00 7.38 8.49
CA ASP A 295 -0.12 5.94 8.26
C ASP A 295 -0.68 5.19 9.48
N GLY A 296 -1.36 4.06 9.25
CA GLY A 296 -1.74 3.13 10.32
C GLY A 296 -0.53 2.42 10.93
N LEU A 297 0.48 2.13 10.10
CA LEU A 297 1.74 1.54 10.53
C LEU A 297 2.82 1.89 9.51
N ASN A 298 3.99 2.35 9.95
CA ASN A 298 5.21 2.37 9.15
C ASN A 298 6.26 1.44 9.78
N VAL A 299 6.80 0.48 9.02
CA VAL A 299 7.90 -0.39 9.45
C VAL A 299 9.06 -0.29 8.49
N HIS A 300 10.23 0.10 8.99
CA HIS A 300 11.42 0.26 8.17
C HIS A 300 12.73 0.10 8.96
N ALA A 301 13.83 -0.03 8.22
CA ALA A 301 15.19 0.24 8.66
C ALA A 301 15.66 1.58 8.09
N PHE A 302 16.63 2.22 8.71
CA PHE A 302 17.25 3.43 8.17
C PHE A 302 18.29 3.10 7.09
N TYR A 303 18.42 3.99 6.12
CA TYR A 303 19.35 3.86 5.01
C TYR A 303 20.47 4.89 5.15
N PHE A 304 21.69 4.40 5.41
CA PHE A 304 22.88 5.19 5.71
C PHE A 304 23.85 5.21 4.53
N THR A 305 24.82 6.13 4.54
CA THR A 305 25.82 6.24 3.45
C THR A 305 27.23 5.97 3.93
N VAL A 306 27.98 5.18 3.17
CA VAL A 306 29.43 4.99 3.35
C VAL A 306 30.16 6.24 2.86
N THR A 307 30.81 6.98 3.75
CA THR A 307 31.50 8.24 3.41
C THR A 307 33.01 8.10 3.30
N GLU A 308 33.60 7.09 3.94
CA GLU A 308 35.05 6.84 3.91
C GLU A 308 35.35 5.36 4.11
N ILE A 309 36.42 4.88 3.45
CA ILE A 309 36.99 3.55 3.65
C ILE A 309 38.34 3.73 4.33
N ILE A 310 38.43 3.33 5.60
CA ILE A 310 39.67 3.44 6.38
C ILE A 310 40.62 2.31 5.98
N ASN A 311 40.10 1.09 5.90
CA ASN A 311 40.81 -0.09 5.40
C ASN A 311 39.77 -1.19 5.05
N SER A 312 40.24 -2.41 4.73
CA SER A 312 39.37 -3.50 4.32
C SER A 312 38.35 -3.95 5.38
N THR A 313 38.52 -3.58 6.65
CA THR A 313 37.61 -3.96 7.76
C THR A 313 36.94 -2.77 8.44
N ALA A 314 37.22 -1.53 8.02
CA ALA A 314 36.77 -0.34 8.72
C ALA A 314 36.26 0.75 7.78
N LEU A 315 35.06 1.27 8.06
CA LEU A 315 34.36 2.27 7.25
C LEU A 315 33.85 3.42 8.12
N VAL A 316 33.72 4.62 7.56
CA VAL A 316 32.90 5.68 8.13
C VAL A 316 31.53 5.65 7.46
N ILE A 317 30.48 5.56 8.26
CA ILE A 317 29.09 5.59 7.82
C ILE A 317 28.41 6.82 8.42
N LYS A 318 27.55 7.47 7.62
CA LYS A 318 26.84 8.70 7.94
C LYS A 318 25.32 8.50 7.93
N GLU A 319 24.63 9.09 8.90
CA GLU A 319 23.16 9.21 8.96
C GLU A 319 22.64 10.58 8.47
N PHE A 320 21.33 10.67 8.25
CA PHE A 320 20.67 11.70 7.46
C PHE A 320 19.93 12.80 8.24
N ASN A 321 20.27 13.07 9.50
CA ASN A 321 19.62 14.15 10.29
C ASN A 321 18.08 13.95 10.42
N PHE A 322 17.65 12.71 10.61
CA PHE A 322 16.27 12.33 10.93
C PHE A 322 16.36 11.45 12.20
N PRO A 323 15.33 11.37 13.08
CA PRO A 323 15.48 11.37 14.54
C PRO A 323 16.29 10.22 15.17
N ASP A 324 16.81 9.29 14.37
CA ASP A 324 17.69 8.23 14.83
C ASP A 324 19.18 8.63 14.82
N VAL A 325 19.83 8.37 15.95
CA VAL A 325 21.28 8.35 16.06
C VAL A 325 21.78 7.04 15.48
N LEU A 326 22.73 7.06 14.55
CA LEU A 326 23.36 5.87 13.94
C LEU A 326 23.90 4.89 15.01
N ASN A 327 23.05 4.05 15.61
CA ASN A 327 23.35 3.29 16.81
C ASN A 327 23.19 1.80 16.56
N VAL A 328 24.01 1.29 15.65
CA VAL A 328 24.07 -0.12 15.30
C VAL A 328 25.05 -0.83 16.25
N GLY A 329 24.53 -1.75 17.04
CA GLY A 329 25.27 -2.47 18.08
C GLY A 329 26.20 -3.57 17.55
N VAL A 330 27.16 -3.98 18.39
CA VAL A 330 28.05 -5.14 18.15
C VAL A 330 27.24 -6.38 17.78
N GLY A 331 27.72 -7.14 16.81
CA GLY A 331 27.08 -8.36 16.31
C GLY A 331 25.92 -8.12 15.33
N THR A 332 25.49 -6.87 15.14
CA THR A 332 24.46 -6.56 14.13
C THR A 332 25.04 -6.74 12.73
N ARG A 333 24.27 -7.36 11.83
CA ARG A 333 24.63 -7.50 10.42
C ARG A 333 24.14 -6.27 9.64
N LEU A 334 25.04 -5.64 8.91
CA LEU A 334 24.71 -4.61 7.92
C LEU A 334 24.68 -5.22 6.52
N GLU A 335 23.74 -4.75 5.70
CA GLU A 335 23.68 -5.04 4.27
C GLU A 335 24.05 -3.80 3.46
N PHE A 336 24.67 -4.01 2.31
CA PHE A 336 25.18 -2.93 1.47
C PHE A 336 24.61 -3.02 0.06
N SER A 337 24.21 -1.87 -0.47
CA SER A 337 23.69 -1.70 -1.83
C SER A 337 24.51 -0.66 -2.57
N ARG A 338 24.63 -0.80 -3.90
CA ARG A 338 25.40 0.13 -4.73
C ARG A 338 24.72 1.48 -4.81
N SER A 339 25.51 2.55 -4.91
CA SER A 339 24.99 3.91 -5.10
C SER A 339 24.05 4.06 -6.31
N GLN A 340 24.31 3.30 -7.38
CA GLN A 340 23.56 3.30 -8.66
C GLN A 340 22.46 2.22 -8.74
N GLN A 341 22.38 1.32 -7.76
CA GLN A 341 21.42 0.21 -7.75
C GLN A 341 20.94 0.01 -6.31
N GLN A 342 20.07 0.92 -5.88
CA GLN A 342 19.66 1.01 -4.49
C GLN A 342 18.74 -0.15 -4.13
N PHE A 343 18.70 -0.51 -2.85
CA PHE A 343 17.88 -1.61 -2.31
C PHE A 343 18.23 -3.01 -2.84
N THR A 344 19.20 -3.13 -3.75
CA THR A 344 19.75 -4.42 -4.19
C THR A 344 21.03 -4.72 -3.42
N VAL A 345 20.90 -5.62 -2.46
CA VAL A 345 22.03 -6.05 -1.62
C VAL A 345 23.05 -6.80 -2.46
N TYR A 346 24.32 -6.41 -2.37
CA TYR A 346 25.43 -7.13 -3.02
C TYR A 346 26.44 -7.72 -2.03
N THR A 347 26.44 -7.26 -0.78
CA THR A 347 27.28 -7.83 0.29
C THR A 347 26.71 -7.50 1.68
N THR A 348 27.21 -8.19 2.69
CA THR A 348 26.86 -7.97 4.11
C THR A 348 28.11 -8.07 4.98
N ALA A 349 28.10 -7.42 6.15
CA ALA A 349 29.14 -7.59 7.15
C ALA A 349 28.60 -7.48 8.58
N ILE A 350 29.28 -8.13 9.52
CA ILE A 350 28.92 -8.14 10.95
C ILE A 350 29.78 -7.10 11.67
N VAL A 351 29.12 -6.21 12.41
CA VAL A 351 29.79 -5.18 13.21
C VAL A 351 30.55 -5.83 14.37
N ALA A 352 31.87 -5.70 14.39
CA ALA A 352 32.72 -6.08 15.51
C ALA A 352 32.69 -5.02 16.62
N PHE A 353 32.76 -3.74 16.26
CA PHE A 353 32.51 -2.59 17.13
C PHE A 353 32.27 -1.32 16.31
N SER A 354 31.74 -0.27 16.96
CA SER A 354 31.61 1.06 16.38
C SER A 354 31.94 2.16 17.39
N TYR A 355 32.36 3.32 16.91
CA TYR A 355 32.60 4.50 17.73
C TYR A 355 32.22 5.79 17.00
N ILE A 356 31.90 6.82 17.79
CA ILE A 356 31.48 8.13 17.28
C ILE A 356 32.65 8.79 16.54
N ASN A 357 32.38 9.28 15.33
CA ASN A 357 33.35 9.97 14.45
C ASN A 357 32.90 11.41 14.11
N GLY A 358 31.76 11.84 14.64
CA GLY A 358 31.15 13.14 14.39
C GLY A 358 29.70 13.13 14.88
N PRO A 359 28.96 14.25 14.71
CA PRO A 359 27.57 14.34 15.18
C PRO A 359 26.67 13.28 14.54
N ASN A 360 26.90 12.96 13.26
CA ASN A 360 26.07 12.03 12.46
C ASN A 360 26.89 10.93 11.81
N THR A 361 28.13 10.74 12.24
CA THR A 361 29.05 9.76 11.64
C THR A 361 29.60 8.82 12.68
N ARG A 362 29.77 7.57 12.29
CA ARG A 362 30.44 6.55 13.10
C ARG A 362 31.43 5.77 12.27
N VAL A 363 32.53 5.37 12.90
CA VAL A 363 33.39 4.33 12.36
C VAL A 363 32.78 2.99 12.73
N PHE A 364 32.61 2.12 11.75
CA PHE A 364 32.26 0.72 11.93
C PHE A 364 33.46 -0.15 11.59
N VAL A 365 33.81 -1.05 12.51
CA VAL A 365 34.80 -2.10 12.29
C VAL A 365 34.07 -3.43 12.20
N PHE A 366 34.40 -4.22 11.18
CA PHE A 366 33.72 -5.47 10.86
C PHE A 366 34.57 -6.68 11.25
N THR A 367 33.91 -7.82 11.50
CA THR A 367 34.58 -9.08 11.87
C THR A 367 35.41 -9.70 10.74
N SER A 368 35.25 -9.22 9.51
CA SER A 368 35.94 -9.72 8.32
C SER A 368 36.07 -8.61 7.27
N PRO A 369 37.04 -8.72 6.33
CA PRO A 369 37.17 -7.78 5.24
C PRO A 369 35.89 -7.64 4.40
N ILE A 370 35.55 -6.42 4.01
CA ILE A 370 34.42 -6.08 3.15
C ILE A 370 34.90 -5.26 1.95
N ASN A 371 34.37 -5.58 0.77
CA ASN A 371 34.63 -4.84 -0.46
C ASN A 371 33.44 -3.92 -0.78
N VAL A 372 33.53 -2.66 -0.34
CA VAL A 372 32.54 -1.61 -0.61
C VAL A 372 33.15 -0.38 -1.26
N SER A 373 32.33 0.54 -1.75
CA SER A 373 32.76 1.81 -2.34
C SER A 373 32.19 2.99 -1.56
N VAL A 374 32.94 4.10 -1.53
CA VAL A 374 32.41 5.38 -1.00
C VAL A 374 31.17 5.77 -1.82
N GLY A 375 30.11 6.18 -1.13
CA GLY A 375 28.80 6.48 -1.70
C GLY A 375 27.84 5.28 -1.76
N ASP A 376 28.31 4.07 -1.46
CA ASP A 376 27.40 2.93 -1.26
C ASP A 376 26.50 3.15 -0.04
N TRP A 377 25.36 2.47 -0.06
CA TRP A 377 24.36 2.54 0.99
C TRP A 377 24.49 1.37 1.96
N ALA A 378 24.14 1.59 3.22
CA ALA A 378 24.12 0.58 4.27
C ALA A 378 22.82 0.63 5.07
N SER A 379 22.31 -0.53 5.47
CA SER A 379 21.17 -0.67 6.38
C SER A 379 21.32 -1.88 7.29
N VAL A 380 20.54 -1.95 8.36
CA VAL A 380 20.44 -3.15 9.19
C VAL A 380 19.85 -4.29 8.35
N ALA A 381 20.61 -5.38 8.20
CA ALA A 381 20.22 -6.52 7.35
C ALA A 381 19.15 -7.41 8.00
N ASP A 382 19.09 -7.41 9.33
CA ASP A 382 18.24 -8.30 10.11
C ASP A 382 16.83 -7.72 10.30
N ALA A 383 16.22 -7.27 9.20
CA ALA A 383 14.88 -6.68 9.20
C ALA A 383 13.86 -7.66 9.85
N PRO A 384 12.93 -7.15 10.68
CA PRO A 384 12.09 -7.99 11.51
C PRO A 384 11.02 -8.70 10.69
N ALA A 385 10.70 -9.95 11.04
CA ALA A 385 9.50 -10.60 10.52
C ALA A 385 8.25 -9.86 11.02
N LEU A 386 7.33 -9.53 10.11
CA LEU A 386 6.13 -8.75 10.44
C LEU A 386 4.89 -9.62 10.34
N THR A 387 4.23 -9.86 11.47
CA THR A 387 2.96 -10.60 11.54
C THR A 387 1.85 -9.69 12.02
N ILE A 388 0.83 -9.49 11.18
CA ILE A 388 -0.36 -8.70 11.48
C ILE A 388 -1.58 -9.60 11.36
N ARG A 389 -2.42 -9.65 12.40
CA ARG A 389 -3.67 -10.42 12.40
C ARG A 389 -4.80 -9.64 13.05
N ASN A 390 -5.96 -9.59 12.40
CA ASN A 390 -7.13 -8.88 12.92
C ASN A 390 -6.79 -7.41 13.25
N PHE A 391 -6.21 -6.72 12.28
CA PHE A 391 -5.87 -5.30 12.38
C PHE A 391 -6.84 -4.47 11.55
N THR A 392 -7.34 -3.36 12.11
CA THR A 392 -8.17 -2.43 11.35
C THR A 392 -7.44 -1.11 11.14
N VAL A 393 -7.35 -0.62 9.90
CA VAL A 393 -6.98 0.76 9.60
C VAL A 393 -8.10 1.44 8.86
N ALA A 394 -8.59 2.57 9.39
CA ALA A 394 -9.75 3.24 8.82
C ALA A 394 -9.66 4.77 8.79
N ASN A 395 -10.22 5.36 7.74
CA ASN A 395 -10.54 6.79 7.65
C ASN A 395 -9.34 7.75 7.86
N ASN A 396 -8.11 7.27 7.68
CA ASN A 396 -6.90 8.02 7.94
C ASN A 396 -6.43 8.83 6.72
N ARG A 397 -5.54 9.79 6.97
CA ARG A 397 -4.99 10.69 5.93
C ARG A 397 -4.17 9.96 4.89
N ALA A 398 -3.37 8.97 5.23
CA ALA A 398 -2.42 8.45 4.27
C ALA A 398 -2.61 6.95 4.05
N ARG A 399 -1.55 6.14 4.19
CA ARG A 399 -1.56 4.73 3.84
C ARG A 399 -2.11 3.90 5.01
N GLY A 400 -2.57 2.69 4.72
CA GLY A 400 -2.94 1.74 5.76
C GLY A 400 -1.70 1.24 6.49
N VAL A 401 -0.88 0.44 5.79
CA VAL A 401 0.43 -0.04 6.27
C VAL A 401 1.51 0.29 5.23
N LEU A 402 2.56 0.98 5.66
CA LEU A 402 3.78 1.22 4.90
C LEU A 402 4.85 0.20 5.30
N VAL A 403 5.24 -0.64 4.35
CA VAL A 403 6.07 -1.84 4.59
C VAL A 403 7.43 -1.71 3.93
N LYS A 404 8.48 -1.76 4.75
CA LYS A 404 9.89 -1.76 4.31
C LYS A 404 10.67 -2.80 5.14
N THR A 405 10.11 -3.99 5.23
CA THR A 405 10.66 -5.15 5.96
C THR A 405 10.37 -6.47 5.24
N ARG A 406 10.85 -7.60 5.78
CA ARG A 406 10.82 -8.95 5.18
C ARG A 406 9.93 -9.91 5.98
N ASN A 407 9.54 -11.04 5.38
CA ASN A 407 8.69 -12.06 6.01
C ASN A 407 7.38 -11.48 6.53
N VAL A 408 6.63 -10.87 5.63
CA VAL A 408 5.44 -10.06 5.95
C VAL A 408 4.20 -10.93 5.82
N HIS A 409 3.43 -11.07 6.89
CA HIS A 409 2.18 -11.82 6.92
C HIS A 409 1.08 -10.92 7.47
N ILE A 410 0.20 -10.43 6.61
CA ILE A 410 -0.95 -9.60 7.00
C ILE A 410 -2.21 -10.39 6.70
N THR A 411 -2.95 -10.78 7.74
CA THR A 411 -4.16 -11.60 7.57
C THR A 411 -5.35 -11.13 8.38
N HIS A 412 -6.55 -11.48 7.93
CA HIS A 412 -7.81 -11.21 8.62
C HIS A 412 -7.99 -9.73 9.00
N SER A 413 -7.41 -8.82 8.21
CA SER A 413 -7.34 -7.40 8.54
C SER A 413 -8.32 -6.59 7.67
N LEU A 414 -8.81 -5.47 8.21
CA LEU A 414 -9.76 -4.57 7.56
C LEU A 414 -9.09 -3.23 7.26
N PHE A 415 -9.08 -2.86 6.00
CA PHE A 415 -8.70 -1.53 5.53
C PHE A 415 -9.95 -0.84 4.98
N ASN A 416 -10.30 0.32 5.54
CA ASN A 416 -11.56 0.97 5.19
C ASN A 416 -11.41 2.49 5.04
N GLY A 417 -11.62 3.02 3.85
CA GLY A 417 -11.63 4.46 3.62
C GLY A 417 -10.26 5.12 3.76
N THR A 418 -9.17 4.37 3.59
CA THR A 418 -7.80 4.92 3.59
C THR A 418 -7.64 5.84 2.38
N SER A 419 -7.06 7.03 2.58
CA SER A 419 -6.90 7.98 1.48
C SER A 419 -5.82 7.52 0.49
N GLY A 420 -4.73 6.92 0.98
CA GLY A 420 -3.72 6.24 0.16
C GLY A 420 -3.92 4.72 0.10
N PRO A 421 -2.95 3.97 -0.44
CA PRO A 421 -2.97 2.51 -0.46
C PRO A 421 -3.26 1.90 0.91
N ALA A 422 -4.01 0.80 0.90
CA ALA A 422 -4.18 -0.01 2.10
C ALA A 422 -2.84 -0.63 2.55
N VAL A 423 -2.04 -1.07 1.60
CA VAL A 423 -0.67 -1.56 1.86
C VAL A 423 0.27 -0.99 0.80
N LEU A 424 1.29 -0.26 1.22
CA LEU A 424 2.32 0.30 0.35
C LEU A 424 3.68 -0.31 0.71
N PHE A 425 4.36 -0.87 -0.27
CA PHE A 425 5.74 -1.33 -0.20
C PHE A 425 6.63 -0.30 -0.91
N GLU A 426 7.35 0.49 -0.13
CA GLU A 426 8.15 1.62 -0.64
C GLU A 426 9.46 1.77 0.14
N PRO A 427 10.52 1.00 -0.16
CA PRO A 427 11.86 1.47 0.21
C PRO A 427 12.11 2.81 -0.51
N SER A 428 12.66 3.78 0.20
CA SER A 428 12.66 5.20 -0.20
C SER A 428 13.98 5.90 0.11
N LEU A 429 14.64 6.44 -0.92
CA LEU A 429 15.76 7.37 -0.77
C LEU A 429 15.31 8.76 -0.35
N TYR A 430 14.08 9.15 -0.67
CA TYR A 430 13.55 10.44 -0.24
C TYR A 430 13.40 10.49 1.28
N TRP A 431 12.88 9.40 1.86
CA TRP A 431 12.75 9.24 3.31
C TRP A 431 13.99 8.64 3.97
N HIS A 432 14.95 8.14 3.18
CA HIS A 432 16.11 7.38 3.65
C HIS A 432 15.70 6.14 4.48
N GLU A 433 14.68 5.43 4.00
CA GLU A 433 14.09 4.26 4.64
C GLU A 433 14.24 3.03 3.74
N SER A 434 14.69 1.92 4.31
CA SER A 434 14.91 0.62 3.69
C SER A 434 14.14 -0.43 4.52
N VAL A 435 14.03 -1.72 4.18
CA VAL A 435 14.57 -2.49 3.06
C VAL A 435 13.46 -2.88 2.08
N ALA A 436 13.84 -3.44 0.93
CA ALA A 436 12.86 -4.04 0.02
C ALA A 436 12.18 -5.26 0.68
N ALA A 437 10.87 -5.39 0.42
CA ALA A 437 10.08 -6.47 0.98
C ALA A 437 10.21 -7.76 0.18
N HIS A 438 10.31 -8.88 0.90
CA HIS A 438 10.37 -10.24 0.36
C HIS A 438 9.56 -11.18 1.25
N ASN A 439 9.04 -12.26 0.66
CA ASN A 439 8.20 -13.25 1.35
C ASN A 439 6.99 -12.57 2.00
N VAL A 440 6.07 -12.10 1.15
CA VAL A 440 4.89 -11.32 1.52
C VAL A 440 3.65 -12.18 1.32
N THR A 441 2.84 -12.33 2.36
CA THR A 441 1.51 -12.95 2.30
C THR A 441 0.46 -11.97 2.79
N LEU A 442 -0.48 -11.62 1.92
CA LEU A 442 -1.67 -10.82 2.22
C LEU A 442 -2.91 -11.71 2.07
N GLY A 443 -3.35 -12.31 3.17
CA GLY A 443 -4.37 -13.37 3.17
C GLY A 443 -5.66 -12.98 3.88
N GLN A 444 -6.82 -13.22 3.29
CA GLN A 444 -8.12 -13.07 3.99
C GLN A 444 -8.37 -11.66 4.55
N ASN A 445 -7.85 -10.63 3.86
CA ASN A 445 -8.06 -9.24 4.23
C ASN A 445 -9.27 -8.66 3.52
N ILE A 446 -9.85 -7.60 4.06
CA ILE A 446 -10.97 -6.86 3.47
C ILE A 446 -10.52 -5.42 3.21
N TYR A 447 -10.66 -4.96 1.97
CA TYR A 447 -10.27 -3.63 1.53
C TYR A 447 -11.52 -2.90 1.02
N ILE A 448 -11.88 -1.79 1.65
CA ILE A 448 -13.11 -1.04 1.34
C ILE A 448 -12.75 0.41 1.07
N ASN A 449 -13.07 0.93 -0.12
CA ASN A 449 -12.92 2.34 -0.48
C ASN A 449 -11.52 2.91 -0.15
N CYS A 450 -10.49 2.10 -0.36
CA CYS A 450 -9.09 2.49 -0.14
C CYS A 450 -8.54 3.23 -1.36
N ASN A 451 -7.46 3.98 -1.15
CA ASN A 451 -6.72 4.67 -2.20
C ASN A 451 -7.56 5.71 -2.97
N GLU A 452 -8.37 6.49 -2.27
CA GLU A 452 -9.33 7.42 -2.87
C GLU A 452 -8.99 8.92 -2.75
N GLY A 453 -7.94 9.27 -2.00
CA GLY A 453 -7.72 10.63 -1.52
C GLY A 453 -6.27 11.08 -1.63
N ILE A 454 -5.82 11.78 -0.60
CA ILE A 454 -4.44 12.27 -0.53
C ILE A 454 -3.47 11.09 -0.32
N ALA A 455 -2.24 11.23 -0.82
CA ALA A 455 -1.23 10.16 -0.84
C ALA A 455 -1.66 8.90 -1.62
N LYS A 456 -2.57 9.05 -2.59
CA LYS A 456 -2.95 7.97 -3.50
C LYS A 456 -1.79 7.51 -4.38
N GLU A 457 -1.79 6.23 -4.67
CA GLU A 457 -0.94 5.58 -5.66
C GLU A 457 -1.84 4.94 -6.75
N LYS A 458 -1.28 4.15 -7.66
CA LYS A 458 -2.03 3.49 -8.74
C LYS A 458 -2.71 2.17 -8.33
N GLY A 459 -2.59 1.77 -7.07
CA GLY A 459 -3.13 0.52 -6.55
C GLY A 459 -3.56 0.63 -5.09
N VAL A 460 -4.61 -0.12 -4.70
CA VAL A 460 -4.95 -0.35 -3.29
C VAL A 460 -3.82 -1.07 -2.56
N ILE A 461 -3.11 -1.97 -3.26
CA ILE A 461 -1.85 -2.56 -2.83
C ILE A 461 -0.76 -2.07 -3.81
N SER A 462 0.28 -1.43 -3.31
CA SER A 462 1.28 -0.80 -4.17
C SER A 462 2.69 -1.26 -3.84
N PHE A 463 3.42 -1.70 -4.87
CA PHE A 463 4.84 -2.00 -4.86
C PHE A 463 5.56 -0.92 -5.66
N ALA A 464 5.98 0.13 -4.98
CA ALA A 464 6.45 1.36 -5.60
C ALA A 464 7.68 1.86 -4.84
N PRO A 465 8.90 1.45 -5.22
CA PRO A 465 10.10 1.96 -4.57
C PRO A 465 10.38 3.38 -5.05
N ASN A 466 11.03 4.17 -4.20
CA ASN A 466 11.42 5.54 -4.52
C ASN A 466 12.95 5.70 -4.39
N PRO A 467 13.71 5.89 -5.48
CA PRO A 467 13.25 5.91 -6.86
C PRO A 467 12.89 4.52 -7.37
N ARG A 468 12.14 4.51 -8.48
CA ARG A 468 11.86 3.29 -9.23
C ARG A 468 13.19 2.65 -9.66
N GLN A 469 13.30 1.34 -9.50
CA GLN A 469 14.51 0.59 -9.87
C GLN A 469 14.41 0.08 -11.33
N SER A 470 15.54 -0.29 -11.93
CA SER A 470 15.57 -0.90 -13.27
C SER A 470 15.36 -2.42 -13.25
N ILE A 471 15.51 -3.04 -12.08
CA ILE A 471 15.30 -4.46 -11.85
C ILE A 471 14.20 -4.70 -10.81
N PRO A 472 13.56 -5.88 -10.79
CA PRO A 472 12.67 -6.25 -9.70
C PRO A 472 13.42 -6.31 -8.38
N ILE A 473 12.83 -5.74 -7.32
CA ILE A 473 13.38 -5.79 -5.96
C ILE A 473 12.39 -6.38 -4.95
N PHE A 474 11.13 -6.60 -5.35
CA PHE A 474 10.14 -7.28 -4.52
C PHE A 474 9.92 -8.70 -5.06
N THR A 475 10.03 -9.70 -4.19
CA THR A 475 9.90 -11.12 -4.55
C THR A 475 8.99 -11.87 -3.58
N ASP A 476 8.48 -13.02 -4.03
CA ASP A 476 7.71 -13.96 -3.20
C ASP A 476 6.45 -13.32 -2.59
N ILE A 477 5.62 -12.74 -3.45
CA ILE A 477 4.36 -12.07 -3.07
C ILE A 477 3.18 -13.00 -3.32
N VAL A 478 2.37 -13.21 -2.28
CA VAL A 478 1.12 -13.96 -2.31
C VAL A 478 0.00 -13.07 -1.79
N ILE A 479 -1.06 -12.93 -2.57
CA ILE A 479 -2.30 -12.27 -2.16
C ILE A 479 -3.41 -13.29 -2.36
N GLU A 480 -4.06 -13.70 -1.27
CA GLU A 480 -5.01 -14.82 -1.32
C GLU A 480 -6.26 -14.54 -0.50
N SER A 481 -7.39 -15.09 -0.97
CA SER A 481 -8.68 -15.10 -0.27
C SER A 481 -9.14 -13.74 0.28
N SER A 482 -8.68 -12.63 -0.30
CA SER A 482 -8.98 -11.28 0.15
C SER A 482 -10.12 -10.65 -0.65
N THR A 483 -10.88 -9.77 -0.02
CA THR A 483 -12.05 -9.11 -0.61
C THR A 483 -11.76 -7.64 -0.87
N PHE A 484 -12.08 -7.17 -2.08
CA PHE A 484 -11.89 -5.78 -2.50
C PHE A 484 -13.22 -5.15 -2.90
N LEU A 485 -13.60 -4.10 -2.17
CA LEU A 485 -14.77 -3.27 -2.40
C LEU A 485 -14.29 -1.86 -2.77
N PHE A 486 -14.07 -1.63 -4.06
CA PHE A 486 -13.60 -0.34 -4.57
C PHE A 486 -14.65 0.76 -4.41
N GLY A 487 -14.17 1.95 -4.03
CA GLY A 487 -14.99 3.15 -4.04
C GLY A 487 -14.87 3.87 -5.39
N SER A 488 -15.63 4.95 -5.54
CA SER A 488 -15.72 5.71 -6.81
C SER A 488 -14.40 6.32 -7.27
N TYR A 489 -13.41 6.44 -6.37
CA TYR A 489 -12.12 7.07 -6.68
C TYR A 489 -10.93 6.13 -6.46
N SER A 490 -11.16 4.87 -6.15
CA SER A 490 -10.08 3.91 -5.96
C SER A 490 -9.34 3.67 -7.28
N GLU A 491 -8.02 3.87 -7.28
CA GLU A 491 -7.19 3.52 -8.43
C GLU A 491 -6.61 2.12 -8.27
N GLY A 492 -6.98 1.21 -9.17
CA GLY A 492 -6.38 -0.11 -9.39
C GLY A 492 -6.38 -1.06 -8.18
N LEU A 493 -6.28 -2.37 -8.46
CA LEU A 493 -6.04 -3.35 -7.39
C LEU A 493 -4.57 -3.32 -6.93
N ILE A 494 -3.65 -3.47 -7.88
CA ILE A 494 -2.21 -3.65 -7.64
C ILE A 494 -1.40 -2.70 -8.52
N GLN A 495 -0.43 -2.00 -7.93
CA GLN A 495 0.66 -1.33 -8.65
C GLN A 495 1.95 -2.14 -8.51
N GLY A 496 2.54 -2.59 -9.61
CA GLY A 496 3.77 -3.40 -9.62
C GLY A 496 4.93 -2.71 -10.34
N ASN A 497 5.49 -1.61 -9.80
CA ASN A 497 6.53 -0.86 -10.51
C ASN A 497 7.88 -1.61 -10.59
N ASN A 498 8.15 -2.54 -9.65
CA ASN A 498 9.38 -3.34 -9.53
C ASN A 498 9.13 -4.71 -8.87
N ALA A 499 7.95 -5.29 -9.09
CA ALA A 499 7.63 -6.65 -8.68
C ALA A 499 7.83 -7.60 -9.87
N ASP A 500 8.22 -8.86 -9.60
CA ASP A 500 8.50 -9.85 -10.65
C ASP A 500 7.29 -10.04 -11.60
N ALA A 501 7.50 -9.80 -12.90
CA ALA A 501 6.43 -9.52 -13.86
C ALA A 501 5.62 -10.76 -14.28
N ASP A 502 6.24 -11.95 -14.28
CA ASP A 502 5.66 -13.17 -14.85
C ASP A 502 4.41 -13.64 -14.08
N ARG A 503 4.32 -13.34 -12.78
CA ARG A 503 3.12 -13.61 -11.97
C ARG A 503 2.15 -12.43 -11.87
N ASN A 504 2.65 -11.20 -12.04
CA ASN A 504 1.86 -9.98 -11.80
C ASN A 504 1.04 -9.53 -13.02
N PHE A 505 1.54 -9.73 -14.24
CA PHE A 505 0.78 -9.43 -15.47
C PHE A 505 -0.53 -10.22 -15.54
N PHE A 506 -0.48 -11.47 -15.07
CA PHE A 506 -1.65 -12.33 -15.03
C PHE A 506 -2.75 -11.81 -14.10
N LEU A 507 -2.38 -11.34 -12.90
CA LEU A 507 -3.34 -10.77 -11.95
C LEU A 507 -3.95 -9.45 -12.46
N SER A 508 -3.19 -8.62 -13.16
CA SER A 508 -3.71 -7.38 -13.75
C SER A 508 -4.71 -7.63 -14.88
N ASP A 509 -4.48 -8.63 -15.73
CA ASP A 509 -5.42 -9.00 -16.80
C ASP A 509 -6.71 -9.57 -16.21
N LEU A 510 -6.61 -10.47 -15.22
CA LEU A 510 -7.78 -10.99 -14.50
C LEU A 510 -8.58 -9.87 -13.83
N HIS A 511 -7.89 -8.92 -13.20
CA HIS A 511 -8.53 -7.78 -12.57
C HIS A 511 -9.28 -6.91 -13.58
N THR A 512 -8.69 -6.66 -14.74
CA THR A 512 -9.31 -5.88 -15.82
C THR A 512 -10.57 -6.60 -16.33
N LEU A 513 -10.50 -7.90 -16.57
CA LEU A 513 -11.62 -8.72 -17.01
C LEU A 513 -12.77 -8.74 -15.98
N TYR A 514 -12.45 -8.95 -14.70
CA TYR A 514 -13.43 -8.93 -13.62
C TYR A 514 -14.08 -7.55 -13.43
N THR A 515 -13.29 -6.49 -13.49
CA THR A 515 -13.77 -5.10 -13.35
C THR A 515 -14.72 -4.75 -14.50
N ASN A 516 -14.36 -5.12 -15.73
CA ASN A 516 -15.22 -4.95 -16.90
C ASN A 516 -16.55 -5.71 -16.75
N CYS A 517 -16.50 -6.96 -16.28
CA CYS A 517 -17.71 -7.74 -15.98
C CYS A 517 -18.63 -7.04 -14.98
N LYS A 518 -18.06 -6.57 -13.86
CA LYS A 518 -18.82 -5.85 -12.83
C LYS A 518 -19.42 -4.54 -13.37
N HIS A 519 -18.66 -3.79 -14.17
CA HIS A 519 -19.15 -2.56 -14.79
C HIS A 519 -20.36 -2.81 -15.68
N VAL A 520 -20.32 -3.85 -16.53
CA VAL A 520 -21.44 -4.23 -17.40
C VAL A 520 -22.66 -4.67 -16.58
N LEU A 521 -22.47 -5.55 -15.60
CA LEU A 521 -23.58 -6.05 -14.77
C LEU A 521 -24.23 -4.93 -13.94
N ASN A 522 -23.44 -4.05 -13.32
CA ASN A 522 -23.96 -2.91 -12.58
C ASN A 522 -24.70 -1.93 -13.49
N TYR A 523 -24.09 -1.57 -14.61
CA TYR A 523 -24.69 -0.64 -15.57
C TYR A 523 -26.02 -1.17 -16.10
N THR A 524 -26.07 -2.46 -16.46
CA THR A 524 -27.30 -3.09 -16.96
C THR A 524 -28.37 -3.31 -15.90
N ALA A 525 -27.99 -3.46 -14.62
CA ALA A 525 -28.94 -3.50 -13.50
C ALA A 525 -29.55 -2.11 -13.20
N GLU A 526 -28.78 -1.04 -13.37
CA GLU A 526 -29.22 0.34 -13.18
C GLU A 526 -30.10 0.86 -14.33
N HIS A 527 -29.97 0.27 -15.53
CA HIS A 527 -30.65 0.68 -16.76
C HIS A 527 -31.51 -0.48 -17.30
N ASN A 528 -32.66 -0.69 -16.65
CA ASN A 528 -33.54 -1.82 -16.95
C ASN A 528 -34.12 -1.81 -18.38
N GLU A 529 -34.09 -0.66 -19.08
CA GLU A 529 -34.48 -0.52 -20.48
C GLU A 529 -33.69 -1.44 -21.43
N PHE A 530 -32.49 -1.90 -21.05
CA PHE A 530 -31.71 -2.85 -21.86
C PHE A 530 -32.39 -4.21 -22.01
N ARG A 531 -33.36 -4.54 -21.16
CA ARG A 531 -34.20 -5.73 -21.33
C ARG A 531 -35.06 -5.66 -22.59
N ASP A 532 -35.37 -4.46 -23.07
CA ASP A 532 -36.20 -4.24 -24.26
C ASP A 532 -35.42 -4.36 -25.58
N TYR A 533 -34.08 -4.28 -25.53
CA TYR A 533 -33.20 -4.43 -26.70
C TYR A 533 -32.89 -5.90 -26.97
N ASN A 534 -33.89 -6.63 -27.48
CA ASN A 534 -33.73 -8.04 -27.83
C ASN A 534 -32.68 -8.25 -28.93
N LEU A 535 -32.08 -9.44 -28.94
CA LEU A 535 -31.25 -9.89 -30.06
C LEU A 535 -32.08 -10.03 -31.34
N PRO A 536 -31.47 -9.89 -32.52
CA PRO A 536 -32.18 -10.12 -33.78
C PRO A 536 -32.86 -11.49 -33.83
N SER A 537 -34.02 -11.56 -34.49
CA SER A 537 -34.89 -12.75 -34.49
C SER A 537 -34.21 -14.01 -35.04
N ILE A 538 -33.27 -13.85 -35.96
CA ILE A 538 -32.48 -14.94 -36.55
C ILE A 538 -31.36 -15.46 -35.65
N GLY A 539 -31.17 -14.88 -34.45
CA GLY A 539 -30.11 -15.26 -33.52
C GLY A 539 -28.70 -14.87 -34.01
N PRO A 540 -27.66 -15.17 -33.22
CA PRO A 540 -26.28 -14.99 -33.64
C PRO A 540 -25.83 -16.09 -34.63
N LEU A 541 -24.94 -15.73 -35.56
CA LEU A 541 -24.17 -16.66 -36.38
C LEU A 541 -22.81 -16.90 -35.72
N MET A 542 -22.57 -18.11 -35.24
CA MET A 542 -21.35 -18.46 -34.50
C MET A 542 -20.46 -19.42 -35.29
N ILE A 543 -19.21 -19.03 -35.50
CA ILE A 543 -18.19 -19.88 -36.12
C ILE A 543 -17.49 -20.69 -35.04
N CYS A 544 -17.61 -22.00 -35.15
CA CYS A 544 -17.00 -23.00 -34.29
C CYS A 544 -15.98 -23.83 -35.09
N GLY A 545 -14.99 -24.42 -34.41
CA GLY A 545 -14.04 -25.32 -35.03
C GLY A 545 -12.69 -25.31 -34.35
N VAL A 546 -11.88 -26.33 -34.65
CA VAL A 546 -10.52 -26.46 -34.11
C VAL A 546 -9.61 -25.34 -34.62
N VAL A 547 -8.59 -24.99 -33.83
CA VAL A 547 -7.55 -24.05 -34.26
C VAL A 547 -6.94 -24.50 -35.58
N ARG A 548 -6.47 -23.54 -36.39
CA ARG A 548 -5.86 -23.80 -37.72
C ARG A 548 -6.81 -24.40 -38.77
N ALA A 549 -8.12 -24.45 -38.54
CA ALA A 549 -9.10 -24.88 -39.55
C ALA A 549 -9.55 -23.79 -40.54
N GLY A 550 -9.00 -22.57 -40.46
CA GLY A 550 -9.42 -21.44 -41.31
C GLY A 550 -10.58 -20.61 -40.74
N THR A 551 -10.94 -20.81 -39.47
CA THR A 551 -12.04 -20.09 -38.78
C THR A 551 -11.87 -18.56 -38.82
N THR A 552 -10.65 -18.05 -38.62
CA THR A 552 -10.37 -16.59 -38.68
C THR A 552 -10.51 -16.03 -40.10
N LEU A 553 -10.12 -16.79 -41.14
CA LEU A 553 -10.30 -16.37 -42.52
C LEU A 553 -11.79 -16.24 -42.85
N LEU A 554 -12.59 -17.25 -42.47
CA LEU A 554 -14.03 -17.22 -42.66
C LEU A 554 -14.70 -16.09 -41.86
N TYR A 555 -14.29 -15.88 -40.60
CA TYR A 555 -14.82 -14.81 -39.76
C TYR A 555 -14.61 -13.43 -40.39
N ASN A 556 -13.40 -13.16 -40.88
CA ASN A 556 -13.10 -11.89 -41.57
C ASN A 556 -13.89 -11.73 -42.87
N LEU A 557 -14.08 -12.82 -43.63
CA LEU A 557 -14.87 -12.79 -44.87
C LEU A 557 -16.34 -12.48 -44.60
N LEU A 558 -16.95 -13.16 -43.62
CA LEU A 558 -18.36 -12.96 -43.27
C LEU A 558 -18.59 -11.59 -42.64
N ALA A 559 -17.62 -11.07 -41.89
CA ALA A 559 -17.71 -9.73 -41.29
C ALA A 559 -17.73 -8.60 -42.32
N CYS A 560 -17.46 -8.88 -43.61
CA CYS A 560 -17.65 -7.92 -44.69
C CYS A 560 -19.12 -7.67 -45.06
N ASP A 561 -20.08 -8.50 -44.61
CA ASP A 561 -21.50 -8.25 -44.84
C ASP A 561 -21.96 -7.02 -44.05
N PRO A 562 -22.42 -5.93 -44.72
CA PRO A 562 -22.85 -4.71 -44.03
C PRO A 562 -24.11 -4.88 -43.19
N ASN A 563 -24.79 -6.03 -43.26
CA ASN A 563 -25.96 -6.32 -42.44
C ASN A 563 -25.61 -6.99 -41.11
N CYS A 564 -24.44 -7.64 -41.00
CA CYS A 564 -24.01 -8.29 -39.75
C CYS A 564 -23.15 -7.35 -38.89
N ARG A 565 -22.98 -7.69 -37.60
CA ARG A 565 -22.04 -7.01 -36.71
C ARG A 565 -21.22 -8.04 -35.93
N ALA A 566 -19.90 -7.93 -36.00
CA ALA A 566 -18.98 -8.61 -35.09
C ALA A 566 -18.55 -7.67 -33.94
N PRO A 567 -18.31 -8.15 -32.71
CA PRO A 567 -17.76 -7.30 -31.64
C PRO A 567 -16.39 -6.72 -32.03
N LEU A 568 -16.14 -5.45 -31.70
CA LEU A 568 -14.82 -4.85 -31.86
C LEU A 568 -13.97 -5.09 -30.61
N TYR A 569 -12.65 -5.23 -30.78
CA TYR A 569 -11.74 -5.29 -29.64
C TYR A 569 -11.93 -4.10 -28.69
N THR A 570 -12.14 -2.91 -29.26
CA THR A 570 -12.46 -1.70 -28.52
C THR A 570 -13.66 -1.94 -27.62
N ASP A 571 -14.81 -2.32 -28.19
CA ASP A 571 -16.09 -2.56 -27.50
C ASP A 571 -15.91 -3.47 -26.26
N MET A 572 -15.02 -4.46 -26.36
CA MET A 572 -14.85 -5.48 -25.34
C MET A 572 -13.77 -5.14 -24.29
N TYR A 573 -12.79 -4.30 -24.58
CA TYR A 573 -11.63 -4.16 -23.68
C TYR A 573 -11.44 -2.77 -23.06
N VAL A 574 -11.96 -1.71 -23.70
CA VAL A 574 -11.46 -0.34 -23.44
C VAL A 574 -12.48 0.54 -22.72
N GLU A 575 -13.68 0.62 -23.27
CA GLU A 575 -14.84 1.29 -22.66
C GLU A 575 -16.02 0.34 -22.84
N VAL A 576 -16.22 -0.51 -21.83
CA VAL A 576 -17.26 -1.54 -21.86
C VAL A 576 -18.64 -0.97 -21.53
N VAL A 577 -18.72 0.20 -20.87
CA VAL A 577 -19.99 0.88 -20.52
C VAL A 577 -19.87 2.42 -20.56
N PRO A 578 -20.83 3.15 -21.16
CA PRO A 578 -21.50 2.77 -22.40
C PRO A 578 -20.48 2.66 -23.54
N PRO A 579 -20.58 1.67 -24.43
CA PRO A 579 -19.65 1.58 -25.56
C PRO A 579 -19.90 2.71 -26.58
N ILE A 580 -18.85 3.20 -27.24
CA ILE A 580 -18.96 4.21 -28.31
C ILE A 580 -19.56 3.57 -29.58
N ALA A 581 -20.58 4.22 -30.16
CA ALA A 581 -21.19 3.79 -31.42
C ALA A 581 -20.20 3.78 -32.59
N ARG A 582 -20.34 2.87 -33.56
CA ARG A 582 -19.50 2.87 -34.78
C ARG A 582 -19.71 4.09 -35.65
N SER A 583 -20.90 4.68 -35.61
CA SER A 583 -21.21 5.92 -36.33
C SER A 583 -20.53 7.15 -35.72
N ASP A 584 -20.00 7.07 -34.50
CA ASP A 584 -19.27 8.17 -33.85
C ASP A 584 -17.79 8.15 -34.23
N SER A 585 -17.47 8.74 -35.39
CA SER A 585 -16.10 8.78 -35.92
C SER A 585 -15.11 9.52 -35.01
N ILE A 586 -15.57 10.50 -34.23
CA ILE A 586 -14.72 11.28 -33.31
C ILE A 586 -14.42 10.45 -32.06
N GLY A 587 -15.45 9.85 -31.45
CA GLY A 587 -15.30 8.96 -30.30
C GLY A 587 -14.42 7.76 -30.63
N GLN A 588 -14.64 7.12 -31.80
CA GLN A 588 -13.82 6.01 -32.27
C GLN A 588 -12.36 6.41 -32.46
N LYS A 589 -12.08 7.55 -33.12
CA LYS A 589 -10.70 8.03 -33.32
C LYS A 589 -10.00 8.31 -32.00
N ARG A 590 -10.64 9.05 -31.08
CA ARG A 590 -10.09 9.34 -29.74
C ARG A 590 -9.76 8.06 -28.98
N ARG A 591 -10.64 7.08 -29.04
CA ARG A 591 -10.45 5.79 -28.38
C ARG A 591 -9.30 4.98 -29.00
N ILE A 592 -9.20 5.01 -30.32
CA ILE A 592 -8.11 4.38 -31.08
C ILE A 592 -6.76 5.05 -30.73
N ASP A 593 -6.72 6.37 -30.56
CA ASP A 593 -5.50 7.09 -30.14
C ASP A 593 -5.06 6.69 -28.72
N LEU A 594 -5.97 6.32 -27.83
CA LEU A 594 -5.65 5.75 -26.50
C LEU A 594 -5.03 4.34 -26.58
N LEU A 595 -5.18 3.62 -27.70
CA LEU A 595 -4.80 2.21 -27.87
C LEU A 595 -3.64 1.98 -28.84
N ASN A 596 -3.32 2.96 -29.68
CA ASN A 596 -2.55 2.76 -30.91
C ASN A 596 -1.04 2.56 -30.71
N SER A 597 -0.68 1.43 -30.13
CA SER A 597 0.33 0.54 -30.71
C SER A 597 -0.27 -0.61 -31.55
N SER A 598 -1.60 -0.65 -31.80
CA SER A 598 -2.21 -1.66 -32.69
C SER A 598 -3.50 -1.18 -33.39
N GLN A 599 -3.61 -1.44 -34.69
CA GLN A 599 -4.74 -1.05 -35.55
C GLN A 599 -6.06 -1.71 -35.12
N GLN A 600 -7.18 -1.01 -35.37
CA GLN A 600 -8.54 -1.52 -35.18
C GLN A 600 -8.75 -2.84 -35.94
N LYS A 601 -9.00 -3.93 -35.22
CA LYS A 601 -9.31 -5.23 -35.80
C LYS A 601 -10.64 -5.75 -35.25
N ILE A 602 -11.44 -6.36 -36.11
CA ILE A 602 -12.53 -7.24 -35.67
C ILE A 602 -11.87 -8.36 -34.86
N GLU A 603 -12.40 -8.65 -33.68
CA GLU A 603 -11.80 -9.60 -32.75
C GLU A 603 -12.80 -10.68 -32.34
N GLU A 604 -12.27 -11.79 -31.87
CA GLU A 604 -13.04 -12.91 -31.36
C GLU A 604 -13.83 -12.51 -30.10
N ASP A 605 -15.08 -12.98 -29.95
CA ASP A 605 -15.91 -12.73 -28.77
C ASP A 605 -15.41 -13.46 -27.51
N GLN A 606 -14.28 -14.17 -27.62
CA GLN A 606 -13.54 -14.73 -26.49
C GLN A 606 -13.25 -13.71 -25.38
N HIS A 607 -13.13 -12.41 -25.70
CA HIS A 607 -12.92 -11.38 -24.68
C HIS A 607 -14.14 -11.15 -23.80
N ILE A 608 -15.36 -11.33 -24.33
CA ILE A 608 -16.60 -11.29 -23.56
C ILE A 608 -16.65 -12.51 -22.63
N LEU A 609 -16.32 -13.70 -23.16
CA LEU A 609 -16.27 -14.94 -22.38
C LEU A 609 -15.25 -14.83 -21.24
N ARG A 610 -14.08 -14.23 -21.49
CA ARG A 610 -13.02 -14.01 -20.50
C ARG A 610 -13.44 -13.09 -19.37
N GLN A 611 -14.27 -12.07 -19.63
CA GLN A 611 -14.82 -11.21 -18.57
C GLN A 611 -15.71 -12.01 -17.61
N ALA A 612 -16.46 -12.99 -18.12
CA ALA A 612 -17.27 -13.90 -17.31
C ALA A 612 -16.45 -15.01 -16.61
N GLY A 613 -15.12 -14.92 -16.63
CA GLY A 613 -14.22 -15.85 -15.92
C GLY A 613 -13.70 -17.03 -16.76
N TYR A 614 -13.95 -17.07 -18.07
CA TYR A 614 -13.44 -18.15 -18.92
C TYR A 614 -11.97 -17.96 -19.31
N LEU A 615 -11.07 -18.85 -18.86
CA LEU A 615 -9.60 -18.70 -18.96
C LEU A 615 -8.90 -19.95 -19.55
N PRO A 616 -9.02 -20.19 -20.86
CA PRO A 616 -8.58 -21.44 -21.49
C PRO A 616 -7.06 -21.59 -21.65
N LEU A 617 -6.28 -20.49 -21.65
CA LEU A 617 -4.82 -20.60 -21.70
C LEU A 617 -4.33 -21.46 -20.53
N PHE A 618 -4.94 -21.33 -19.34
CA PHE A 618 -4.59 -22.08 -18.12
C PHE A 618 -4.84 -23.58 -18.19
N ALA A 619 -5.88 -24.01 -18.91
CA ALA A 619 -6.16 -25.43 -19.11
C ALA A 619 -5.09 -26.12 -19.99
N CYS A 620 -4.32 -25.35 -20.76
CA CYS A 620 -3.26 -25.88 -21.65
C CYS A 620 -1.83 -25.75 -21.07
N ILE A 621 -1.62 -24.94 -20.02
CA ILE A 621 -0.31 -24.75 -19.36
C ILE A 621 -0.27 -25.20 -17.90
N SER A 622 -1.41 -25.62 -17.31
CA SER A 622 -1.42 -26.27 -16.00
C SER A 622 -1.27 -27.79 -16.21
N PRO A 623 -0.16 -28.41 -15.76
CA PRO A 623 0.07 -29.84 -15.94
C PRO A 623 -0.75 -30.73 -14.99
N ASP A 624 -1.51 -30.14 -14.06
CA ASP A 624 -2.26 -30.88 -13.05
C ASP A 624 -3.74 -31.02 -13.45
N GLU A 625 -4.15 -32.26 -13.74
CA GLU A 625 -5.54 -32.68 -14.02
C GLU A 625 -6.52 -32.40 -12.85
N ASP A 626 -6.02 -31.94 -11.69
CA ASP A 626 -6.77 -31.69 -10.45
C ASP A 626 -6.78 -30.20 -10.02
N SER A 627 -6.65 -29.25 -10.95
CA SER A 627 -6.80 -27.82 -10.59
C SER A 627 -8.27 -27.45 -10.35
N ASN A 628 -8.56 -26.71 -9.27
CA ASN A 628 -9.89 -26.11 -9.01
C ASN A 628 -10.44 -25.32 -10.21
N THR A 629 -9.55 -24.80 -11.06
CA THR A 629 -9.87 -24.10 -12.31
C THR A 629 -10.49 -25.01 -13.36
N GLU A 630 -9.96 -26.22 -13.56
CA GLU A 630 -10.53 -27.18 -14.51
C GLU A 630 -11.93 -27.64 -14.07
N SER A 631 -12.09 -27.93 -12.78
CA SER A 631 -13.40 -28.22 -12.17
C SER A 631 -14.39 -27.07 -12.35
N TRP A 632 -13.94 -25.82 -12.17
CA TRP A 632 -14.76 -24.62 -12.38
C TRP A 632 -15.19 -24.45 -13.84
N ILE A 633 -14.29 -24.66 -14.81
CA ILE A 633 -14.56 -24.56 -16.25
C ILE A 633 -15.55 -25.64 -16.72
N ARG A 634 -15.42 -26.86 -16.17
CA ARG A 634 -16.30 -27.99 -16.49
C ARG A 634 -17.65 -27.91 -15.76
N ASN A 635 -17.78 -27.12 -14.69
CA ASN A 635 -19.01 -26.98 -13.91
C ASN A 635 -20.14 -26.36 -14.74
N GLU A 636 -21.25 -27.08 -14.84
CA GLU A 636 -22.40 -26.72 -15.66
C GLU A 636 -23.03 -25.35 -15.33
N MET A 637 -23.07 -24.93 -14.07
CA MET A 637 -23.64 -23.64 -13.67
C MET A 637 -22.76 -22.46 -14.12
N ASN A 638 -21.44 -22.63 -14.05
CA ASN A 638 -20.52 -21.61 -14.53
C ASN A 638 -20.61 -21.47 -16.05
N LYS A 639 -20.82 -22.59 -16.76
CA LYS A 639 -21.06 -22.55 -18.21
C LYS A 639 -22.33 -21.79 -18.57
N ASP A 640 -23.42 -21.98 -17.81
CA ASP A 640 -24.67 -21.25 -18.02
C ASP A 640 -24.45 -19.74 -17.78
N TYR A 641 -23.81 -19.38 -16.66
CA TYR A 641 -23.47 -17.98 -16.34
C TYR A 641 -22.65 -17.27 -17.43
N ILE A 642 -21.67 -17.96 -18.03
CA ILE A 642 -20.83 -17.38 -19.09
C ILE A 642 -21.69 -16.92 -20.28
N TYR A 643 -22.68 -17.72 -20.68
CA TYR A 643 -23.55 -17.39 -21.82
C TYR A 643 -24.71 -16.44 -21.44
N ASP A 644 -25.16 -16.45 -20.19
CA ASP A 644 -26.05 -15.42 -19.65
C ASP A 644 -25.38 -14.04 -19.71
N TYR A 645 -24.15 -13.92 -19.20
CA TYR A 645 -23.35 -12.70 -19.29
C TYR A 645 -23.11 -12.28 -20.74
N HIS A 646 -22.77 -13.24 -21.60
CA HIS A 646 -22.54 -12.98 -23.01
C HIS A 646 -23.78 -12.37 -23.69
N GLU A 647 -24.99 -12.88 -23.39
CA GLU A 647 -26.23 -12.27 -23.90
C GLU A 647 -26.45 -10.85 -23.36
N ILE A 648 -26.26 -10.63 -22.05
CA ILE A 648 -26.38 -9.32 -21.42
C ILE A 648 -25.45 -8.31 -22.14
N PHE A 649 -24.22 -8.71 -22.42
CA PHE A 649 -23.25 -7.88 -23.12
C PHE A 649 -23.72 -7.52 -24.54
N LEU A 650 -24.24 -8.48 -25.31
CA LEU A 650 -24.76 -8.23 -26.66
C LEU A 650 -26.01 -7.34 -26.66
N ARG A 651 -26.91 -7.50 -25.68
CA ARG A 651 -28.08 -6.61 -25.51
C ARG A 651 -27.66 -5.17 -25.22
N MET A 652 -26.65 -5.01 -24.37
CA MET A 652 -26.05 -3.69 -24.12
C MET A 652 -25.46 -3.10 -25.40
N LEU A 653 -24.72 -3.87 -26.21
CA LEU A 653 -24.20 -3.40 -27.49
C LEU A 653 -25.32 -3.01 -28.48
N ASN A 654 -26.46 -3.69 -28.45
CA ASN A 654 -27.64 -3.35 -29.26
C ASN A 654 -28.24 -1.99 -28.90
N SER A 655 -28.11 -1.54 -27.65
CA SER A 655 -28.61 -0.22 -27.24
C SER A 655 -27.87 0.94 -27.92
N VAL A 656 -26.63 0.69 -28.35
CA VAL A 656 -25.77 1.68 -28.99
C VAL A 656 -25.69 1.49 -30.51
N ASP A 657 -25.54 0.25 -30.98
CA ASP A 657 -25.27 -0.03 -32.41
C ASP A 657 -25.75 -1.43 -32.84
N MET A 658 -27.06 -1.63 -32.92
CA MET A 658 -27.65 -2.94 -33.26
C MET A 658 -27.30 -3.41 -34.70
N PRO A 659 -26.96 -4.69 -34.93
CA PRO A 659 -26.83 -5.24 -36.29
C PRO A 659 -28.16 -5.19 -37.05
N LYS A 660 -28.12 -5.03 -38.38
CA LYS A 660 -29.33 -5.07 -39.22
C LYS A 660 -29.90 -6.48 -39.37
N SER A 661 -29.05 -7.50 -39.38
CA SER A 661 -29.44 -8.91 -39.53
C SER A 661 -29.07 -9.75 -38.32
N HIS A 662 -27.78 -9.93 -38.01
CA HIS A 662 -27.32 -10.81 -36.93
C HIS A 662 -25.97 -10.37 -36.34
N TRP A 663 -25.69 -10.88 -35.14
CA TRP A 663 -24.35 -10.89 -34.57
C TRP A 663 -23.51 -11.99 -35.22
N LEU A 664 -22.31 -11.65 -35.69
CA LEU A 664 -21.31 -12.60 -36.17
C LEU A 664 -20.29 -12.82 -35.05
N LEU A 665 -20.19 -14.04 -34.56
CA LEU A 665 -19.36 -14.39 -33.41
C LEU A 665 -18.41 -15.53 -33.76
N LYS A 666 -17.26 -15.57 -33.10
CA LYS A 666 -16.24 -16.59 -33.32
C LYS A 666 -15.37 -16.71 -32.08
N SER A 667 -15.38 -17.91 -31.52
CA SER A 667 -14.47 -18.33 -30.47
C SER A 667 -14.12 -19.81 -30.71
N PRO A 668 -12.84 -20.21 -30.66
CA PRO A 668 -12.47 -21.62 -30.76
C PRO A 668 -13.10 -22.45 -29.63
N PHE A 669 -13.57 -21.80 -28.57
CA PHE A 669 -14.10 -22.42 -27.38
C PHE A 669 -15.59 -22.71 -27.43
N HIS A 670 -16.36 -22.13 -28.37
CA HIS A 670 -17.79 -22.44 -28.51
C HIS A 670 -18.05 -23.95 -28.70
N ILE A 671 -17.12 -24.67 -29.32
CA ILE A 671 -17.18 -26.12 -29.51
C ILE A 671 -17.30 -26.91 -28.19
N LEU A 672 -16.82 -26.34 -27.07
CA LEU A 672 -16.87 -26.96 -25.74
C LEU A 672 -18.19 -26.67 -25.00
N TYR A 673 -19.04 -25.79 -25.54
CA TYR A 673 -20.25 -25.26 -24.89
C TYR A 673 -21.48 -25.28 -25.82
N LEU A 674 -21.49 -26.15 -26.84
CA LEU A 674 -22.55 -26.17 -27.86
C LEU A 674 -23.96 -26.39 -27.25
N ASP A 675 -24.06 -27.23 -26.21
CA ASP A 675 -25.32 -27.49 -25.51
C ASP A 675 -25.85 -26.24 -24.76
N LYS A 676 -24.95 -25.35 -24.33
CA LYS A 676 -25.27 -24.08 -23.66
C LYS A 676 -25.68 -23.03 -24.68
N ILE A 677 -24.94 -22.95 -25.78
CA ILE A 677 -25.23 -22.04 -26.89
C ILE A 677 -26.64 -22.30 -27.44
N VAL A 678 -27.00 -23.57 -27.67
CA VAL A 678 -28.33 -23.93 -28.20
C VAL A 678 -29.45 -23.61 -27.20
N ARG A 679 -29.16 -23.66 -25.88
CA ARG A 679 -30.12 -23.26 -24.84
C ARG A 679 -30.28 -21.74 -24.75
N GLN A 680 -29.17 -21.01 -24.71
CA GLN A 680 -29.18 -19.54 -24.59
C GLN A 680 -29.69 -18.87 -25.86
N TYR A 681 -29.30 -19.40 -27.01
CA TYR A 681 -29.64 -18.88 -28.33
C TYR A 681 -30.31 -19.96 -29.17
N PRO A 682 -31.61 -20.23 -28.97
CA PRO A 682 -32.33 -21.29 -29.70
C PRO A 682 -32.32 -21.14 -31.22
N ASN A 683 -32.20 -19.89 -31.70
CA ASN A 683 -32.14 -19.57 -33.12
C ASN A 683 -30.71 -19.41 -33.65
N ALA A 684 -29.68 -19.68 -32.84
CA ALA A 684 -28.30 -19.51 -33.29
C ALA A 684 -27.97 -20.40 -34.50
N LEU A 685 -27.26 -19.82 -35.46
CA LEU A 685 -26.75 -20.53 -36.62
C LEU A 685 -25.28 -20.87 -36.38
N LEU A 686 -24.96 -22.17 -36.34
CA LEU A 686 -23.62 -22.65 -36.02
C LEU A 686 -22.88 -23.09 -37.29
N ILE A 687 -21.74 -22.48 -37.59
CA ILE A 687 -20.83 -22.93 -38.65
C ILE A 687 -19.68 -23.68 -38.00
N MET A 688 -19.69 -25.00 -38.04
CA MET A 688 -18.62 -25.83 -37.50
C MET A 688 -17.65 -26.26 -38.61
N ILE A 689 -16.42 -25.76 -38.57
CA ILE A 689 -15.38 -26.16 -39.52
C ILE A 689 -14.66 -27.41 -39.01
N HIS A 690 -14.67 -28.47 -39.81
CA HIS A 690 -13.98 -29.72 -39.51
C HIS A 690 -12.62 -29.77 -40.19
N ARG A 691 -11.60 -30.15 -39.42
CA ARG A 691 -10.27 -30.52 -39.92
C ARG A 691 -9.82 -31.76 -39.17
N ARG A 692 -9.13 -32.68 -39.86
CA ARG A 692 -8.66 -33.90 -39.21
C ARG A 692 -7.62 -33.56 -38.12
N LEU A 693 -7.77 -34.14 -36.94
CA LEU A 693 -6.91 -33.86 -35.79
C LEU A 693 -5.44 -34.18 -36.05
N ASP A 694 -5.16 -35.25 -36.81
CA ASP A 694 -3.81 -35.67 -37.21
C ASP A 694 -3.13 -34.70 -38.19
N GLU A 695 -3.87 -33.78 -38.81
CA GLU A 695 -3.32 -32.67 -39.60
C GLU A 695 -3.20 -31.37 -38.79
N VAL A 696 -3.99 -31.22 -37.72
CA VAL A 696 -4.01 -30.03 -36.86
C VAL A 696 -2.85 -30.04 -35.88
N LEU A 697 -2.61 -31.18 -35.21
CA LEU A 697 -1.60 -31.30 -34.16
C LEU A 697 -0.17 -31.04 -34.71
N PRO A 698 0.29 -31.67 -35.81
CA PRO A 698 1.62 -31.40 -36.34
C PRO A 698 1.81 -29.95 -36.80
N SER A 699 0.77 -29.32 -37.38
CA SER A 699 0.84 -27.90 -37.77
C SER A 699 1.00 -26.96 -36.56
N SER A 700 0.55 -27.36 -35.37
CA SER A 700 0.74 -26.59 -34.14
C SER A 700 2.14 -26.80 -33.57
N ASP A 701 2.62 -28.04 -33.53
CA ASP A 701 3.95 -28.40 -33.05
C ASP A 701 5.07 -27.85 -33.94
N GLU A 702 4.89 -27.89 -35.26
CA GLU A 702 5.80 -27.27 -36.24
C GLU A 702 5.84 -25.75 -36.09
N PHE A 703 4.70 -25.11 -35.80
CA PHE A 703 4.64 -23.67 -35.55
C PHE A 703 5.33 -23.30 -34.24
N GLU A 704 5.07 -24.04 -33.15
CA GLU A 704 5.74 -23.83 -31.87
C GLU A 704 7.26 -24.04 -32.00
N THR A 705 7.67 -25.13 -32.66
CA THR A 705 9.08 -25.43 -32.92
C THR A 705 9.72 -24.35 -33.79
N ALA A 706 9.06 -23.90 -34.85
CA ALA A 706 9.56 -22.81 -35.70
C ALA A 706 9.69 -21.49 -34.92
N MET A 707 8.76 -21.19 -34.01
CA MET A 707 8.78 -19.97 -33.20
C MET A 707 9.86 -20.02 -32.12
N ARG A 708 10.04 -21.18 -31.45
CA ARG A 708 11.15 -21.43 -30.53
C ARG A 708 12.50 -21.34 -31.25
N ASN A 709 12.61 -21.96 -32.42
CA ASN A 709 13.81 -21.88 -33.25
C ASN A 709 14.08 -20.45 -33.71
N TRP A 710 13.06 -19.70 -34.13
CA TRP A 710 13.21 -18.29 -34.51
C TRP A 710 13.68 -17.44 -33.32
N LEU A 711 13.15 -17.65 -32.11
CA LEU A 711 13.59 -16.93 -30.91
C LEU A 711 15.04 -17.28 -30.52
N LEU A 712 15.41 -18.56 -30.60
CA LEU A 712 16.77 -19.03 -30.36
C LEU A 712 17.76 -18.53 -31.41
N GLU A 713 17.33 -18.48 -32.65
CA GLU A 713 18.13 -17.98 -33.76
C GLU A 713 18.18 -16.46 -33.76
N ASN A 714 17.19 -15.73 -33.23
CA ASN A 714 17.12 -14.26 -33.24
C ASN A 714 17.14 -13.64 -31.83
N PRO A 715 18.17 -13.89 -31.02
CA PRO A 715 18.32 -13.24 -29.72
C PRO A 715 18.53 -11.74 -29.88
N GLN A 716 18.14 -10.97 -28.85
CA GLN A 716 18.34 -9.53 -28.83
C GLN A 716 19.83 -9.20 -29.02
N GLY A 717 20.17 -8.57 -30.15
CA GLY A 717 21.55 -8.26 -30.54
C GLY A 717 22.19 -9.22 -31.57
N LYS A 718 21.44 -10.18 -32.16
CA LYS A 718 21.94 -11.14 -33.19
C LYS A 718 22.69 -10.46 -34.35
N GLN A 719 22.28 -9.27 -34.77
CA GLN A 719 22.90 -8.54 -35.88
C GLN A 719 23.81 -7.39 -35.41
N GLY A 720 24.30 -7.46 -34.17
CA GLY A 720 25.02 -6.37 -33.52
C GLY A 720 24.05 -5.31 -32.95
N ARG A 721 24.51 -4.55 -31.96
CA ARG A 721 23.79 -3.35 -31.53
C ARG A 721 23.88 -2.34 -32.68
N HIS A 722 22.73 -1.96 -33.25
CA HIS A 722 22.67 -0.75 -34.08
C HIS A 722 22.95 0.45 -33.18
N MET A 723 24.17 0.98 -33.27
CA MET A 723 24.49 2.29 -32.72
C MET A 723 24.07 3.32 -33.76
N TYR A 724 22.86 3.85 -33.59
CA TYR A 724 22.38 4.96 -34.41
C TYR A 724 23.26 6.19 -34.16
N SER A 725 23.77 6.80 -35.22
CA SER A 725 24.39 8.12 -35.14
C SER A 725 23.44 9.16 -35.73
N SER A 726 23.50 10.39 -35.21
CA SER A 726 22.71 11.51 -35.74
C SER A 726 22.96 11.76 -37.23
N ASP A 727 24.20 11.48 -37.67
CA ASP A 727 24.68 11.77 -39.01
C ASP A 727 24.01 10.87 -40.07
N GLU A 728 23.60 9.65 -39.69
CA GLU A 728 22.87 8.70 -40.56
C GLU A 728 21.49 9.22 -40.99
N PHE A 729 20.93 10.16 -40.22
CA PHE A 729 19.63 10.77 -40.50
C PHE A 729 19.76 12.18 -41.12
N GLY A 730 20.97 12.57 -41.52
CA GLY A 730 21.25 13.91 -42.02
C GLY A 730 21.03 15.00 -40.96
N LEU A 731 21.04 14.62 -39.68
CA LEU A 731 20.88 15.53 -38.56
C LEU A 731 22.27 15.86 -38.02
N SER A 732 22.72 17.09 -38.22
CA SER A 732 23.91 17.55 -37.53
C SER A 732 23.63 17.64 -36.03
N ARG A 733 24.68 17.56 -35.22
CA ARG A 733 24.58 17.79 -33.77
C ARG A 733 23.95 19.17 -33.47
N GLU A 734 24.18 20.13 -34.34
CA GLU A 734 23.65 21.50 -34.28
C GLU A 734 22.15 21.53 -34.60
N ASP A 735 21.67 20.71 -35.56
CA ASP A 735 20.23 20.54 -35.84
C ASP A 735 19.51 19.92 -34.64
N ILE A 736 20.12 18.93 -33.99
CA ILE A 736 19.57 18.29 -32.80
C ILE A 736 19.55 19.28 -31.63
N GLN A 737 20.65 20.00 -31.41
CA GLN A 737 20.73 21.01 -30.35
C GLN A 737 19.73 22.14 -30.55
N THR A 738 19.49 22.56 -31.80
CA THR A 738 18.55 23.64 -32.13
C THR A 738 17.10 23.14 -32.03
N ARG A 739 16.78 21.99 -32.63
CA ARG A 739 15.42 21.47 -32.70
C ARG A 739 14.92 20.92 -31.36
N TYR A 740 15.82 20.46 -30.50
CA TYR A 740 15.51 19.98 -29.16
C TYR A 740 16.07 20.90 -28.07
N ALA A 741 16.34 22.18 -28.38
CA ALA A 741 16.93 23.14 -27.44
C ALA A 741 16.14 23.20 -26.12
N ASP A 742 14.81 23.24 -26.20
CA ASP A 742 13.96 23.28 -25.00
C ASP A 742 14.10 22.01 -24.17
N TYR A 743 14.12 20.82 -24.79
CA TYR A 743 14.29 19.55 -24.09
C TYR A 743 15.70 19.40 -23.49
N ILE A 744 16.74 19.76 -24.24
CA ILE A 744 18.13 19.71 -23.78
C ILE A 744 18.35 20.70 -22.62
N ASN A 745 17.80 21.90 -22.71
CA ASN A 745 17.89 22.90 -21.66
C ASN A 745 17.11 22.50 -20.41
N LEU A 746 15.99 21.80 -20.56
CA LEU A 746 15.16 21.35 -19.43
C LEU A 746 15.72 20.09 -18.75
N PHE A 747 16.39 19.19 -19.48
CA PHE A 747 16.70 17.84 -18.99
C PHE A 747 18.18 17.41 -19.08
N LEU A 748 19.02 18.08 -19.88
CA LEU A 748 20.39 17.60 -20.19
C LEU A 748 21.50 18.65 -19.97
N SER A 749 21.15 19.91 -19.69
CA SER A 749 22.09 21.04 -19.56
C SER A 749 22.91 21.08 -18.27
N SER A 750 22.72 20.12 -17.34
CA SER A 750 23.45 20.07 -16.07
C SER A 750 24.66 19.12 -16.05
N THR A 751 25.00 18.47 -17.18
CA THR A 751 26.13 17.54 -17.25
C THR A 751 27.13 17.91 -18.33
N SER A 752 27.98 18.91 -18.08
CA SER A 752 29.21 19.10 -18.84
C SER A 752 30.27 19.88 -18.06
N SER A 753 31.07 19.16 -17.28
CA SER A 753 32.50 19.47 -17.13
C SER A 753 33.28 18.18 -16.91
N ASN A 754 34.27 17.96 -17.79
CA ASN A 754 35.30 16.93 -17.80
C ASN A 754 34.91 15.57 -18.40
N ASN A 755 35.26 15.39 -19.67
CA ASN A 755 36.32 14.44 -20.04
C ASN A 755 36.69 14.59 -21.52
N GLN A 756 37.92 15.04 -21.78
CA GLN A 756 38.62 14.79 -23.04
C GLN A 756 39.01 13.31 -23.10
N PRO A 757 38.86 12.62 -24.25
CA PRO A 757 39.50 11.32 -24.47
C PRO A 757 40.97 11.54 -24.86
N SER A 758 41.85 10.91 -24.10
CA SER A 758 43.26 10.73 -24.43
C SER A 758 43.44 9.86 -25.69
N SER A 759 44.47 10.22 -26.44
CA SER A 759 44.96 9.73 -27.74
C SER A 759 45.05 8.21 -27.96
N VAL A 760 44.54 7.81 -29.13
CA VAL A 760 45.16 6.96 -30.19
C VAL A 760 46.21 5.91 -29.76
N ASN A 761 45.85 4.63 -29.91
CA ASN A 761 46.43 3.69 -30.89
C ASN A 761 45.52 2.47 -31.08
#